data_AF-A0AAD1SAP0-F1
#
_entry.id   AF-A0AAD1SAP0-F1
#
_cell.length_a   1.000
_cell.length_b   1.000
_cell.length_c   1.000
_cell.angle_alpha   90.00
_cell.angle_beta   90.00
_cell.angle_gamma   90.00
#
_symmetry.space_group_name_H-M   'P 1'
#
loop_
_entity.id
_entity.type
_entity.pdbx_description
1 polymer ?
#
loop_
_entity_poly.entity_id
_entity_poly.type
_entity_poly.pdbx_seq_one_letter_code
_entity_poly.pdbx_strand_id
1 'polypeptide(L)'
;MQTNLMQCAVYGLSTDRLTPHPFNLCSNAVSTHTSIFQRQPLDMRLTMCTQLLWSTMAGPVLSGTCPVNLAHLAAAQFQILREFFAMRCHVELPVTSMRECESNNTPAPHSHLTPCNTNESCDTEEGKWLIGPNLDFSSCSAFRRFRLASSINNFSHSSKEDRGFQMSRRMQMSKFLLGQISAKLWCRNLLHQPVRSMGSKSALFPAIANAADYPQQAVLEELKMPFSRAMIGNFFQERPKLGNQFLEDAMLQSYLKRHLPPVVLEEVSQDLDRFSQRLVEEIDALGRECELNPPKLQQYDAWGRRVDDIVTCSAWKRMKNISAEEGLIAEAYERKYSSWSRLIQVVKLYLYFPSSGFFNCPLAMTDGAAKVIESLGTPTPLQNAFRHLTSRNPNHFWTSGQWMTERRGGSDVAEGTETVARLQEDGTHTLHGYKWFTSATDSDMTLTLGRTIDEHGNTVQGTRGLSLFYLELRDAEGKLNGIEVQRLKDKLGTRQVPTAELLLDGAKSLMISPEGRGVASISNMLTITRIHNTIGAAGSMRRVINLGREYAAKRFAFGKLLQDHPLHIQTIARMEVEARGAFLLLMETARLLGLEETNLATEQDQHLLRLLTPVAKLYTGKQALAVVSEGLESFGGQGYMEDTGLPALLRDAQVLTIWEGTTNILSLDVLRSVIKSQGQVLTAFFSATEDKLQAALEVPDLSKSANITLQALQQLKEFTKNAGLKGGSYMELSARDFSYSLAKIYIGSLLLEHAAWPGASDTDKYCAQRWSQQELCPVYKAEASGSYNSEAQVLDKQLVYERSPLTKGKL
;
A
#
# COMPACT_ATOMS: atom_id res chain seq x y z
N MET A 1 -1.89 54.24 -27.22
CA MET A 1 -0.55 54.82 -27.52
C MET A 1 0.41 53.67 -27.84
N GLN A 2 1.50 53.96 -28.55
CA GLN A 2 2.36 52.94 -29.18
C GLN A 2 3.47 52.39 -28.26
N THR A 3 3.55 51.06 -28.21
CA THR A 3 4.76 50.21 -28.32
C THR A 3 6.16 50.85 -28.11
N ASN A 4 6.97 50.33 -27.17
CA ASN A 4 8.09 49.40 -27.48
C ASN A 4 9.12 49.19 -26.33
N LEU A 5 9.59 47.93 -26.24
CA LEU A 5 10.96 47.45 -25.99
C LEU A 5 11.93 48.17 -25.02
N MET A 6 12.53 47.38 -24.13
CA MET A 6 13.99 47.44 -23.90
C MET A 6 14.55 46.04 -23.60
N GLN A 7 15.69 45.69 -24.20
CA GLN A 7 16.36 44.39 -24.05
C GLN A 7 17.87 44.52 -24.34
N CYS A 8 18.72 44.15 -23.37
CA CYS A 8 20.16 43.84 -23.44
C CYS A 8 20.51 43.12 -22.12
N ALA A 9 21.12 41.92 -22.09
CA ALA A 9 22.51 41.57 -22.46
C ALA A 9 23.55 42.24 -21.51
N VAL A 10 24.58 41.55 -20.99
CA VAL A 10 25.56 40.66 -21.66
C VAL A 10 26.01 39.46 -20.78
N TYR A 11 26.69 38.49 -21.40
CA TYR A 11 27.25 37.23 -20.87
C TYR A 11 28.43 37.36 -19.86
N GLY A 12 28.71 36.27 -19.14
CA GLY A 12 30.00 35.93 -18.52
C GLY A 12 30.23 34.40 -18.50
N LEU A 13 31.48 33.94 -18.67
CA LEU A 13 31.84 32.52 -18.87
C LEU A 13 32.71 31.93 -17.72
N SER A 14 32.89 30.61 -17.77
CA SER A 14 33.58 29.75 -16.78
C SER A 14 35.10 29.90 -16.68
N THR A 15 35.69 29.60 -15.51
CA THR A 15 36.83 28.64 -15.38
C THR A 15 37.13 28.17 -13.94
N ASP A 16 37.80 27.02 -13.86
CA ASP A 16 38.43 26.22 -12.78
C ASP A 16 38.90 26.80 -11.41
N ARG A 17 38.84 25.86 -10.42
CA ARG A 17 39.80 25.55 -9.32
C ARG A 17 40.37 26.63 -8.39
N LEU A 18 40.26 26.39 -7.07
CA LEU A 18 41.36 25.82 -6.26
C LEU A 18 40.93 25.40 -4.83
N THR A 19 41.78 24.62 -4.15
CA THR A 19 41.58 24.06 -2.80
C THR A 19 42.10 24.96 -1.66
N PRO A 20 41.66 24.75 -0.39
CA PRO A 20 41.82 25.74 0.68
C PRO A 20 43.09 25.57 1.55
N HIS A 21 43.48 26.66 2.23
CA HIS A 21 44.27 26.62 3.47
C HIS A 21 43.80 27.69 4.48
N PRO A 22 44.06 27.52 5.80
CA PRO A 22 43.45 28.32 6.86
C PRO A 22 44.39 29.38 7.47
N PHE A 23 43.87 30.28 8.33
CA PHE A 23 44.53 30.63 9.60
C PHE A 23 43.59 31.34 10.62
N ASN A 24 43.63 30.82 11.84
CA ASN A 24 43.38 31.37 13.18
C ASN A 24 42.81 32.78 13.47
N LEU A 25 42.09 32.80 14.62
CA LEU A 25 42.08 33.82 15.69
C LEU A 25 41.58 35.24 15.38
N CYS A 26 40.48 35.61 16.06
CA CYS A 26 40.56 36.71 17.02
C CYS A 26 39.65 36.46 18.24
N SER A 27 40.00 37.04 19.38
CA SER A 27 39.35 36.83 20.67
C SER A 27 38.29 37.88 20.99
N ASN A 28 37.31 37.54 21.85
CA ASN A 28 36.92 38.42 22.95
C ASN A 28 36.22 37.62 24.06
N ALA A 29 36.38 38.06 25.31
CA ALA A 29 35.86 37.39 26.50
C ALA A 29 35.11 38.37 27.40
N VAL A 30 34.03 37.91 28.06
CA VAL A 30 33.30 38.68 29.07
C VAL A 30 32.93 37.76 30.26
N SER A 31 33.45 38.13 31.44
CA SER A 31 33.12 37.70 32.81
C SER A 31 32.36 36.38 33.05
N THR A 32 33.06 35.40 33.63
CA THR A 32 32.44 34.34 34.47
C THR A 32 32.27 34.83 35.91
N HIS A 33 31.09 34.67 36.50
CA HIS A 33 30.91 34.79 37.96
C HIS A 33 30.98 33.40 38.61
N THR A 34 31.91 33.21 39.55
CA THR A 34 32.04 31.97 40.33
C THR A 34 31.11 31.95 41.53
N SER A 35 30.44 30.82 41.75
CA SER A 35 30.09 30.36 43.09
C SER A 35 30.32 28.85 43.19
N ILE A 36 30.74 28.39 44.37
CA ILE A 36 31.15 27.01 44.64
C ILE A 36 30.20 26.46 45.70
N PHE A 37 29.66 25.25 45.51
CA PHE A 37 29.28 24.38 46.64
C PHE A 37 29.53 22.91 46.32
N GLN A 38 29.63 22.10 47.37
CA GLN A 38 30.33 20.82 47.36
C GLN A 38 29.40 19.60 47.16
N ARG A 39 30.00 18.47 46.79
CA ARG A 39 29.37 17.14 46.82
C ARG A 39 29.07 16.70 48.26
N GLN A 40 27.98 15.96 48.47
CA GLN A 40 27.99 14.63 49.11
C GLN A 40 26.66 13.87 48.86
N PRO A 41 26.52 12.55 49.18
CA PRO A 41 25.78 11.62 48.33
C PRO A 41 24.35 11.24 48.79
N LEU A 42 23.67 10.46 47.93
CA LEU A 42 22.49 9.67 48.28
C LEU A 42 22.84 8.56 49.27
N ASP A 43 21.93 8.24 50.21
CA ASP A 43 21.47 6.86 50.42
C ASP A 43 20.09 6.79 51.12
N MET A 44 19.45 5.63 51.04
CA MET A 44 18.41 5.04 51.90
C MET A 44 16.94 5.49 51.81
N ARG A 45 16.15 4.55 51.26
CA ARG A 45 14.87 3.99 51.76
C ARG A 45 13.54 4.74 51.59
N LEU A 46 12.68 4.12 50.79
CA LEU A 46 11.33 3.64 51.16
C LEU A 46 10.68 4.26 52.42
N THR A 47 9.63 5.08 52.25
CA THR A 47 8.28 4.77 52.79
C THR A 47 7.15 5.59 52.12
N MET A 48 5.92 5.08 52.23
CA MET A 48 4.60 5.76 52.18
C MET A 48 4.03 6.35 50.86
N CYS A 49 2.95 5.67 50.43
CA CYS A 49 1.60 6.20 50.22
C CYS A 49 1.29 7.23 49.11
N THR A 50 0.60 6.72 48.08
CA THR A 50 -0.76 7.13 47.65
C THR A 50 -1.45 8.32 48.34
N GLN A 51 -2.24 9.07 47.55
CA GLN A 51 -2.93 10.35 47.83
C GLN A 51 -1.99 11.57 47.69
N LEU A 52 -2.37 12.69 47.06
CA LEU A 52 -3.63 13.12 46.44
C LEU A 52 -3.37 13.67 45.01
N LEU A 53 -4.40 13.66 44.15
CA LEU A 53 -4.94 14.86 43.47
C LEU A 53 -6.09 14.49 42.51
N TRP A 54 -7.34 14.75 42.91
CA TRP A 54 -8.51 14.64 42.03
C TRP A 54 -9.56 15.68 42.44
N SER A 55 -9.40 16.91 41.96
CA SER A 55 -10.30 18.05 42.20
C SER A 55 -10.07 19.18 41.19
N THR A 56 -11.11 19.97 40.92
CA THR A 56 -11.21 21.05 39.91
C THR A 56 -11.33 20.54 38.45
N MET A 57 -12.33 20.93 37.64
CA MET A 57 -13.55 21.75 37.90
C MET A 57 -14.77 21.16 37.15
N ALA A 58 -15.94 21.11 37.79
CA ALA A 58 -17.25 21.22 37.11
C ALA A 58 -18.41 21.44 38.10
N GLY A 59 -19.19 22.50 37.88
CA GLY A 59 -20.45 22.84 38.55
C GLY A 59 -20.96 24.19 38.01
N PRO A 60 -22.25 24.58 38.22
CA PRO A 60 -23.17 24.04 39.24
C PRO A 60 -24.62 23.70 38.78
N VAL A 61 -25.24 22.78 39.54
CA VAL A 61 -26.63 22.80 40.08
C VAL A 61 -27.86 22.91 39.15
N LEU A 62 -28.79 21.95 39.31
CA LEU A 62 -30.23 22.11 39.71
C LEU A 62 -30.83 20.68 39.86
N SER A 63 -30.80 20.06 41.05
CA SER A 63 -31.86 20.04 42.10
C SER A 63 -33.09 19.16 41.79
N GLY A 64 -33.24 17.99 42.47
CA GLY A 64 -34.35 17.05 42.19
C GLY A 64 -34.51 15.79 43.07
N THR A 65 -34.31 15.88 44.39
CA THR A 65 -34.80 14.96 45.47
C THR A 65 -34.85 13.42 45.32
N CYS A 66 -34.13 12.76 46.25
CA CYS A 66 -34.39 11.47 46.92
C CYS A 66 -33.96 10.11 46.28
N PRO A 67 -33.62 9.08 47.11
CA PRO A 67 -32.73 7.98 46.71
C PRO A 67 -33.21 6.54 46.99
N VAL A 68 -32.70 5.54 46.24
CA VAL A 68 -32.75 4.12 46.60
C VAL A 68 -31.45 3.39 46.24
N ASN A 69 -30.84 2.73 47.25
CA ASN A 69 -29.78 1.71 47.23
C ASN A 69 -28.86 1.56 46.00
N LEU A 70 -27.60 2.00 46.15
CA LEU A 70 -26.46 1.57 45.32
C LEU A 70 -25.44 0.68 46.08
N ALA A 71 -25.76 0.27 47.32
CA ALA A 71 -24.84 -0.45 48.21
C ALA A 71 -24.55 -1.92 47.81
N HIS A 72 -25.41 -2.56 47.02
CA HIS A 72 -25.28 -4.00 46.73
C HIS A 72 -24.40 -4.35 45.51
N LEU A 73 -24.00 -3.38 44.67
CA LEU A 73 -23.20 -3.65 43.47
C LEU A 73 -21.68 -3.67 43.74
N ALA A 74 -21.20 -2.95 44.76
CA ALA A 74 -19.76 -2.90 45.08
C ALA A 74 -19.20 -4.22 45.66
N ALA A 75 -20.04 -5.01 46.33
CA ALA A 75 -19.61 -6.25 46.99
C ALA A 75 -19.25 -7.38 45.99
N ALA A 76 -19.87 -7.42 44.82
CA ALA A 76 -19.70 -8.52 43.86
C ALA A 76 -18.36 -8.49 43.11
N GLN A 77 -17.76 -7.31 42.89
CA GLN A 77 -16.55 -7.18 42.07
C GLN A 77 -15.25 -7.50 42.81
N PHE A 78 -15.23 -7.41 44.15
CA PHE A 78 -14.00 -7.65 44.93
C PHE A 78 -13.68 -9.12 45.20
N GLN A 79 -14.63 -10.04 44.97
CA GLN A 79 -14.44 -11.47 45.26
C GLN A 79 -13.89 -12.25 44.06
N ILE A 80 -14.24 -11.85 42.82
CA ILE A 80 -13.80 -12.52 41.58
C ILE A 80 -12.30 -12.34 41.31
N LEU A 81 -11.73 -11.18 41.65
CA LEU A 81 -10.30 -10.89 41.46
C LEU A 81 -9.36 -11.67 42.40
N ARG A 82 -9.90 -12.38 43.40
CA ARG A 82 -9.08 -13.09 44.40
C ARG A 82 -8.82 -14.56 44.09
N GLU A 83 -9.65 -15.19 43.25
CA GLU A 83 -9.47 -16.60 42.84
C GLU A 83 -8.62 -16.74 41.57
N PHE A 84 -8.58 -15.71 40.71
CA PHE A 84 -7.85 -15.75 39.44
C PHE A 84 -6.31 -15.81 39.56
N PHE A 85 -5.76 -15.60 40.76
CA PHE A 85 -4.32 -15.65 41.04
C PHE A 85 -3.84 -16.96 41.71
N ALA A 86 -4.74 -17.93 41.92
CA ALA A 86 -4.47 -19.13 42.73
C ALA A 86 -4.46 -20.45 41.93
N MET A 87 -4.17 -20.43 40.63
CA MET A 87 -4.17 -21.67 39.82
C MET A 87 -3.25 -21.62 38.57
N ARG A 88 -1.93 -21.86 38.75
CA ARG A 88 -1.06 -22.59 37.79
C ARG A 88 0.40 -22.75 38.27
N CYS A 89 0.72 -23.96 38.73
CA CYS A 89 2.04 -24.59 38.91
C CYS A 89 1.81 -26.11 38.81
N HIS A 90 2.67 -26.99 38.30
CA HIS A 90 3.90 -26.89 37.49
C HIS A 90 3.86 -28.08 36.51
N VAL A 91 4.39 -27.92 35.28
CA VAL A 91 5.12 -28.99 34.58
C VAL A 91 6.24 -28.31 33.79
N GLU A 92 7.49 -28.51 34.21
CA GLU A 92 8.69 -28.08 33.50
C GLU A 92 9.55 -29.29 33.18
N LEU A 93 10.23 -29.25 32.04
CA LEU A 93 11.36 -30.12 31.73
C LEU A 93 12.52 -29.25 31.21
N PRO A 94 13.79 -29.60 31.51
CA PRO A 94 14.84 -28.62 31.63
C PRO A 94 15.53 -28.26 30.30
N VAL A 95 15.93 -27.00 30.18
CA VAL A 95 16.98 -26.55 29.25
C VAL A 95 18.25 -26.30 30.06
N THR A 96 19.32 -27.02 29.73
CA THR A 96 20.62 -26.87 30.40
C THR A 96 21.37 -25.64 29.88
N SER A 97 21.66 -24.69 30.77
CA SER A 97 22.66 -23.65 30.52
C SER A 97 24.06 -24.17 30.86
N MET A 98 25.05 -23.85 30.01
CA MET A 98 26.46 -23.86 30.40
C MET A 98 26.94 -22.44 30.70
N ARG A 99 27.99 -22.35 31.52
CA ARG A 99 28.42 -21.10 32.16
C ARG A 99 29.34 -20.29 31.26
N GLU A 100 29.21 -18.98 31.33
CA GLU A 100 30.28 -18.06 30.97
C GLU A 100 31.41 -18.14 32.02
N CYS A 101 32.66 -17.94 31.58
CA CYS A 101 33.80 -17.68 32.46
C CYS A 101 34.47 -16.39 31.97
N GLU A 102 34.73 -15.48 32.90
CA GLU A 102 35.40 -14.20 32.63
C GLU A 102 36.91 -14.37 32.42
N SER A 103 37.50 -13.58 31.51
CA SER A 103 38.93 -13.29 31.53
C SER A 103 39.19 -11.89 30.95
N ASN A 104 39.92 -11.06 31.68
CA ASN A 104 40.07 -9.62 31.42
C ASN A 104 41.36 -9.24 30.65
N ASN A 105 41.32 -8.02 30.08
CA ASN A 105 42.44 -7.08 29.87
C ASN A 105 43.43 -7.19 28.68
N THR A 106 43.26 -6.21 27.77
CA THR A 106 44.27 -5.28 27.21
C THR A 106 45.35 -5.75 26.19
N PRO A 107 45.54 -5.01 25.06
CA PRO A 107 46.60 -5.26 24.05
C PRO A 107 47.72 -4.19 24.00
N ALA A 108 48.94 -4.58 23.59
CA ALA A 108 50.04 -3.77 23.01
C ALA A 108 51.31 -4.64 22.79
N PRO A 109 52.35 -4.20 22.02
CA PRO A 109 52.32 -3.58 20.70
C PRO A 109 53.39 -4.14 19.70
N HIS A 110 53.46 -3.54 18.51
CA HIS A 110 54.47 -3.62 17.43
C HIS A 110 55.82 -4.36 17.59
N SER A 111 56.21 -5.08 16.51
CA SER A 111 57.58 -5.03 15.95
C SER A 111 57.58 -5.29 14.43
N HIS A 112 58.63 -4.88 13.72
CA HIS A 112 58.78 -5.01 12.25
C HIS A 112 59.45 -6.33 11.82
N LEU A 113 59.19 -6.77 10.58
CA LEU A 113 60.23 -7.08 9.58
C LEU A 113 59.62 -7.20 8.17
N THR A 114 60.45 -7.03 7.13
CA THR A 114 60.07 -6.91 5.70
C THR A 114 60.58 -8.14 4.87
N PRO A 115 60.29 -8.27 3.55
CA PRO A 115 60.00 -9.59 2.96
C PRO A 115 61.19 -10.27 2.28
N CYS A 116 60.97 -11.54 1.89
CA CYS A 116 61.69 -12.20 0.81
C CYS A 116 60.72 -12.59 -0.32
N ASN A 117 61.08 -12.26 -1.56
CA ASN A 117 60.48 -12.85 -2.75
C ASN A 117 61.09 -14.24 -3.00
N THR A 118 60.33 -15.16 -3.59
CA THR A 118 60.83 -15.99 -4.68
C THR A 118 59.66 -16.53 -5.50
N ASN A 119 59.74 -16.41 -6.83
CA ASN A 119 58.98 -17.28 -7.72
C ASN A 119 59.72 -18.62 -7.75
N GLU A 120 58.99 -19.74 -7.88
CA GLU A 120 59.23 -20.67 -8.99
C GLU A 120 58.08 -21.68 -9.13
N SER A 121 57.89 -22.14 -10.37
CA SER A 121 56.88 -23.09 -10.79
C SER A 121 57.52 -24.43 -11.13
N CYS A 122 56.92 -25.53 -10.69
CA CYS A 122 57.15 -26.86 -11.30
C CYS A 122 55.87 -27.70 -11.20
N ASP A 123 55.46 -28.27 -12.33
CA ASP A 123 54.46 -29.34 -12.39
C ASP A 123 55.02 -30.65 -11.81
N THR A 124 54.14 -31.57 -11.39
CA THR A 124 54.36 -33.00 -11.60
C THR A 124 53.04 -33.78 -11.54
N GLU A 125 53.02 -34.95 -12.17
CA GLU A 125 51.80 -35.67 -12.56
C GLU A 125 51.36 -36.80 -11.60
N GLU A 126 50.14 -37.27 -11.85
CA GLU A 126 49.57 -38.61 -11.57
C GLU A 126 49.57 -39.23 -10.15
N GLY A 127 48.40 -39.78 -9.81
CA GLY A 127 48.18 -40.66 -8.65
C GLY A 127 46.77 -41.23 -8.67
N LYS A 128 46.61 -42.47 -9.16
CA LYS A 128 45.28 -43.05 -9.52
C LYS A 128 45.15 -44.49 -9.05
N TRP A 129 43.92 -44.85 -8.65
CA TRP A 129 43.39 -46.20 -8.34
C TRP A 129 43.62 -46.84 -6.96
N LEU A 130 42.50 -47.43 -6.47
CA LEU A 130 42.26 -48.67 -5.70
C LEU A 130 41.30 -48.36 -4.52
N ILE A 131 39.99 -48.64 -4.61
CA ILE A 131 39.29 -49.94 -4.73
C ILE A 131 39.68 -50.92 -3.60
N GLY A 132 38.76 -51.10 -2.65
CA GLY A 132 38.75 -52.12 -1.60
C GLY A 132 37.29 -52.38 -1.16
N PRO A 133 36.75 -53.61 -1.14
CA PRO A 133 35.29 -53.83 -1.11
C PRO A 133 34.74 -54.53 0.14
N ASN A 134 33.40 -54.60 0.19
CA ASN A 134 32.55 -55.59 0.88
C ASN A 134 32.66 -55.75 2.41
N LEU A 135 31.56 -55.43 3.10
CA LEU A 135 30.98 -56.30 4.12
C LEU A 135 29.45 -56.25 4.02
N ASP A 136 28.81 -57.39 3.80
CA ASP A 136 27.37 -57.59 3.89
C ASP A 136 27.13 -58.89 4.68
N PHE A 137 26.21 -58.85 5.64
CA PHE A 137 25.63 -60.06 6.22
C PHE A 137 24.24 -59.76 6.78
N SER A 138 23.22 -60.25 6.07
CA SER A 138 21.83 -60.20 6.50
C SER A 138 21.57 -61.06 7.74
N SER A 139 20.66 -60.66 8.62
CA SER A 139 19.29 -61.21 8.62
C SER A 139 18.48 -60.93 9.90
N CYS A 140 17.24 -60.45 9.73
CA CYS A 140 16.06 -61.10 10.31
C CYS A 140 14.77 -60.64 9.59
N SER A 141 13.97 -61.58 9.08
CA SER A 141 12.64 -61.32 8.50
C SER A 141 11.58 -61.20 9.62
N ALA A 142 10.44 -60.49 9.49
CA ALA A 142 9.41 -60.55 8.45
C ALA A 142 8.42 -59.34 8.64
N PHE A 143 7.31 -59.07 7.94
CA PHE A 143 6.51 -59.56 6.78
C PHE A 143 5.47 -58.43 6.46
N ARG A 144 4.73 -58.31 5.34
CA ARG A 144 4.63 -59.00 4.03
C ARG A 144 3.87 -58.07 3.05
N ARG A 145 4.39 -57.86 1.82
CA ARG A 145 3.75 -57.66 0.47
C ARG A 145 2.39 -56.92 0.37
N PHE A 146 2.12 -56.05 -0.61
CA PHE A 146 2.36 -56.07 -2.08
C PHE A 146 2.90 -54.69 -2.59
N ARG A 147 3.69 -54.46 -3.67
CA ARG A 147 3.73 -54.90 -5.11
C ARG A 147 2.54 -54.40 -5.96
N LEU A 148 2.66 -53.81 -7.15
CA LEU A 148 3.77 -53.44 -8.08
C LEU A 148 3.67 -51.92 -8.42
N ALA A 149 4.64 -51.16 -8.95
CA ALA A 149 5.83 -51.39 -9.80
C ALA A 149 5.58 -51.36 -11.33
N SER A 150 5.59 -50.13 -11.90
CA SER A 150 6.22 -49.67 -13.17
C SER A 150 6.25 -50.54 -14.45
N SER A 151 5.88 -49.95 -15.61
CA SER A 151 6.89 -49.43 -16.58
C SER A 151 6.31 -48.75 -17.85
N ILE A 152 6.99 -47.68 -18.29
CA ILE A 152 7.48 -47.39 -19.67
C ILE A 152 6.55 -47.70 -20.87
N ASN A 153 6.21 -46.66 -21.66
CA ASN A 153 6.74 -46.54 -23.03
C ASN A 153 6.63 -45.13 -23.65
N ASN A 154 7.58 -44.81 -24.53
CA ASN A 154 7.52 -43.67 -25.45
C ASN A 154 6.71 -44.07 -26.71
N PHE A 155 6.19 -43.10 -27.46
CA PHE A 155 6.43 -43.04 -28.92
C PHE A 155 6.23 -41.62 -29.48
N SER A 156 6.93 -41.31 -30.56
CA SER A 156 6.97 -40.01 -31.24
C SER A 156 6.30 -40.06 -32.62
N HIS A 157 6.16 -38.87 -33.25
CA HIS A 157 5.82 -38.65 -34.67
C HIS A 157 4.41 -39.11 -35.14
N SER A 158 3.62 -38.34 -35.91
CA SER A 158 3.85 -37.10 -36.66
C SER A 158 2.59 -36.75 -37.48
N SER A 159 2.60 -35.54 -38.05
CA SER A 159 2.02 -35.20 -39.37
C SER A 159 0.52 -34.89 -39.49
N LYS A 160 0.27 -33.82 -40.27
CA LYS A 160 -0.91 -33.49 -41.09
C LYS A 160 -2.24 -33.19 -40.37
N GLU A 161 -2.77 -31.96 -40.44
CA GLU A 161 -3.18 -31.10 -41.59
C GLU A 161 -4.68 -31.25 -41.90
N ASP A 162 -5.29 -30.09 -42.14
CA ASP A 162 -6.47 -29.83 -42.98
C ASP A 162 -7.92 -30.19 -42.58
N ARG A 163 -8.69 -29.10 -42.41
CA ARG A 163 -9.96 -28.78 -43.11
C ARG A 163 -11.14 -29.78 -43.05
N GLY A 164 -11.86 -29.72 -41.93
CA GLY A 164 -13.12 -28.93 -41.91
C GLY A 164 -14.47 -29.54 -42.34
N PHE A 165 -15.47 -28.65 -42.44
CA PHE A 165 -16.87 -28.82 -42.89
C PHE A 165 -17.88 -29.64 -42.05
N GLN A 166 -18.68 -28.87 -41.30
CA GLN A 166 -20.16 -28.82 -41.31
C GLN A 166 -21.05 -29.97 -40.81
N MET A 167 -21.89 -29.59 -39.83
CA MET A 167 -23.35 -29.79 -39.74
C MET A 167 -23.98 -31.19 -39.89
N SER A 168 -24.51 -31.66 -38.76
CA SER A 168 -25.96 -31.93 -38.56
C SER A 168 -26.70 -32.87 -39.52
N ARG A 169 -27.18 -34.01 -38.96
CA ARG A 169 -28.62 -34.33 -38.98
C ARG A 169 -29.03 -35.34 -37.87
N ARG A 170 -30.31 -35.29 -37.50
CA ARG A 170 -31.05 -36.32 -36.73
C ARG A 170 -31.26 -37.57 -37.63
N MET A 171 -31.67 -38.77 -37.20
CA MET A 171 -32.83 -39.08 -36.33
C MET A 171 -32.95 -40.61 -36.07
N GLN A 172 -33.52 -41.04 -34.92
CA GLN A 172 -34.18 -42.37 -34.67
C GLN A 172 -33.30 -43.66 -34.76
N MET A 173 -33.62 -44.84 -34.18
CA MET A 173 -34.61 -45.35 -33.17
C MET A 173 -34.04 -46.67 -32.56
N SER A 174 -34.27 -47.13 -31.32
CA SER A 174 -35.51 -47.78 -30.81
C SER A 174 -35.41 -48.23 -29.32
N LYS A 175 -36.55 -48.17 -28.59
CA LYS A 175 -37.11 -49.04 -27.50
C LYS A 175 -36.16 -49.98 -26.69
N PHE A 176 -36.29 -50.10 -25.35
CA PHE A 176 -37.49 -50.64 -24.65
C PHE A 176 -37.74 -50.14 -23.19
N LEU A 177 -39.00 -50.32 -22.79
CA LEU A 177 -39.77 -50.12 -21.52
C LEU A 177 -39.10 -50.66 -20.22
N LEU A 178 -39.49 -50.34 -18.96
CA LEU A 178 -40.62 -49.65 -18.25
C LEU A 178 -40.09 -49.24 -16.82
N GLY A 179 -40.65 -48.35 -15.97
CA GLY A 179 -41.78 -47.39 -16.01
C GLY A 179 -41.87 -46.61 -14.66
N GLN A 180 -42.07 -45.28 -14.65
CA GLN A 180 -43.30 -44.54 -14.24
C GLN A 180 -43.52 -44.34 -12.71
N ILE A 181 -44.14 -43.28 -12.13
CA ILE A 181 -44.79 -41.97 -12.52
C ILE A 181 -44.95 -41.15 -11.19
N SER A 182 -45.14 -39.82 -10.99
CA SER A 182 -45.11 -38.49 -11.70
C SER A 182 -44.96 -37.40 -10.59
N ALA A 183 -44.53 -36.14 -10.73
CA ALA A 183 -44.37 -35.14 -11.82
C ALA A 183 -45.59 -34.22 -12.14
N LYS A 184 -45.53 -32.91 -11.79
CA LYS A 184 -46.31 -31.80 -12.40
C LYS A 184 -45.69 -30.39 -12.18
N LEU A 185 -46.08 -29.41 -13.01
CA LEU A 185 -45.36 -28.14 -13.24
C LEU A 185 -46.29 -27.02 -13.83
N TRP A 186 -45.99 -25.73 -13.57
CA TRP A 186 -46.43 -24.51 -14.33
C TRP A 186 -47.96 -24.14 -14.33
N CYS A 187 -48.44 -22.90 -14.65
CA CYS A 187 -47.82 -21.65 -15.16
C CYS A 187 -48.58 -20.33 -14.81
N ARG A 188 -47.86 -19.18 -14.83
CA ARG A 188 -48.18 -17.75 -15.17
C ARG A 188 -49.56 -17.05 -14.93
N ASN A 189 -49.44 -15.85 -14.34
CA ASN A 189 -49.99 -14.50 -14.67
C ASN A 189 -51.47 -14.27 -15.09
N LEU A 190 -52.17 -13.33 -14.43
CA LEU A 190 -52.42 -11.94 -14.92
C LEU A 190 -53.30 -11.06 -13.99
N LEU A 191 -52.86 -9.80 -13.78
CA LEU A 191 -53.58 -8.52 -13.59
C LEU A 191 -54.83 -8.27 -12.68
N HIS A 192 -54.83 -7.03 -12.15
CA HIS A 192 -55.95 -6.12 -11.79
C HIS A 192 -56.88 -6.34 -10.56
N GLN A 193 -56.49 -5.67 -9.46
CA GLN A 193 -57.23 -4.58 -8.77
C GLN A 193 -58.50 -4.92 -7.91
N PRO A 194 -58.93 -4.02 -6.99
CA PRO A 194 -59.50 -4.45 -5.70
C PRO A 194 -60.95 -4.01 -5.40
N VAL A 195 -61.51 -4.54 -4.30
CA VAL A 195 -62.72 -4.02 -3.63
C VAL A 195 -62.49 -3.93 -2.10
N ARG A 196 -63.06 -2.90 -1.46
CA ARG A 196 -63.01 -2.64 -0.01
C ARG A 196 -64.29 -3.14 0.71
N SER A 197 -64.17 -3.64 1.95
CA SER A 197 -65.04 -3.33 3.12
C SER A 197 -64.49 -4.08 4.36
N MET A 198 -64.18 -3.42 5.47
CA MET A 198 -65.07 -2.99 6.58
C MET A 198 -65.74 -4.14 7.36
N GLY A 199 -65.60 -4.14 8.70
CA GLY A 199 -66.62 -4.71 9.60
C GLY A 199 -66.15 -5.31 10.93
N SER A 200 -66.26 -4.54 12.04
CA SER A 200 -66.37 -5.00 13.46
C SER A 200 -65.19 -5.82 14.06
N LYS A 201 -64.74 -5.65 15.32
CA LYS A 201 -65.41 -5.63 16.65
C LYS A 201 -66.09 -6.96 17.00
N SER A 202 -66.04 -7.50 18.22
CA SER A 202 -65.19 -7.23 19.41
C SER A 202 -65.35 -8.40 20.40
N ALA A 203 -64.47 -8.52 21.40
CA ALA A 203 -64.43 -9.64 22.35
C ALA A 203 -65.66 -9.75 23.28
N LEU A 204 -65.93 -10.96 23.78
CA LEU A 204 -66.71 -11.24 24.99
C LEU A 204 -66.34 -12.62 25.61
N PHE A 205 -66.32 -12.68 26.94
CA PHE A 205 -66.07 -13.82 27.84
C PHE A 205 -67.43 -14.36 28.40
N PRO A 206 -67.52 -15.27 29.42
CA PRO A 206 -66.62 -16.31 29.96
C PRO A 206 -67.30 -17.70 30.13
N ALA A 207 -66.59 -18.70 30.69
CA ALA A 207 -67.16 -19.80 31.49
C ALA A 207 -66.12 -20.32 32.51
N ILE A 208 -66.55 -20.98 33.61
CA ILE A 208 -65.71 -21.28 34.78
C ILE A 208 -65.67 -22.78 35.12
N ALA A 209 -64.45 -23.26 35.39
CA ALA A 209 -64.00 -24.43 36.18
C ALA A 209 -64.83 -25.74 36.25
N ASN A 210 -64.11 -26.85 36.12
CA ASN A 210 -64.23 -27.99 37.03
C ASN A 210 -62.82 -28.50 37.37
N ALA A 211 -62.64 -29.18 38.50
CA ALA A 211 -61.32 -29.37 39.12
C ALA A 211 -60.93 -30.83 39.40
N ALA A 212 -59.62 -31.03 39.56
CA ALA A 212 -58.93 -32.21 40.11
C ALA A 212 -59.08 -33.57 39.39
N ASP A 213 -58.01 -33.99 38.72
CA ASP A 213 -57.17 -35.05 39.31
C ASP A 213 -55.69 -34.90 38.87
N TYR A 214 -54.76 -35.46 39.66
CA TYR A 214 -53.30 -35.31 39.49
C TYR A 214 -52.68 -36.44 38.63
N PRO A 215 -51.45 -36.29 38.08
CA PRO A 215 -50.83 -35.06 37.57
C PRO A 215 -50.13 -35.29 36.20
N GLN A 216 -50.41 -34.48 35.19
CA GLN A 216 -49.67 -34.54 33.91
C GLN A 216 -48.28 -33.86 33.95
N GLN A 217 -47.72 -33.68 35.15
CA GLN A 217 -46.45 -33.00 35.43
C GLN A 217 -45.21 -33.91 35.27
N ALA A 218 -45.39 -35.07 34.63
CA ALA A 218 -44.36 -36.10 34.42
C ALA A 218 -44.29 -36.63 32.96
N VAL A 219 -44.92 -35.94 32.01
CA VAL A 219 -44.95 -36.34 30.58
C VAL A 219 -44.16 -35.37 29.68
N LEU A 220 -43.73 -34.24 30.23
CA LEU A 220 -42.70 -33.36 29.66
C LEU A 220 -41.61 -33.05 30.70
N GLU A 221 -41.13 -34.08 31.40
CA GLU A 221 -39.68 -34.14 31.56
C GLU A 221 -39.10 -34.29 30.16
N GLU A 222 -38.53 -33.20 29.62
CA GLU A 222 -37.77 -33.30 28.37
C GLU A 222 -36.72 -34.40 28.55
N LEU A 223 -36.71 -35.36 27.62
CA LEU A 223 -35.67 -36.37 27.53
C LEU A 223 -34.32 -35.64 27.58
N LYS A 224 -33.61 -35.75 28.72
CA LYS A 224 -32.26 -35.21 28.90
C LYS A 224 -31.31 -36.01 28.02
N MET A 225 -31.37 -35.72 26.71
CA MET A 225 -30.52 -36.30 25.69
C MET A 225 -29.08 -36.11 26.16
N PRO A 226 -28.31 -37.18 26.41
CA PRO A 226 -26.98 -37.07 27.01
C PRO A 226 -25.99 -36.29 26.13
N PHE A 227 -26.36 -36.10 24.86
CA PHE A 227 -25.71 -35.18 23.93
C PHE A 227 -26.75 -34.21 23.37
N SER A 228 -26.59 -32.92 23.66
CA SER A 228 -27.34 -31.82 23.06
C SER A 228 -26.37 -30.71 22.63
N ARG A 229 -26.82 -29.79 21.78
CA ARG A 229 -25.99 -28.65 21.34
C ARG A 229 -25.88 -27.60 22.45
N ALA A 230 -24.77 -26.87 22.47
CA ALA A 230 -24.58 -25.76 23.40
C ALA A 230 -25.64 -24.65 23.18
N MET A 231 -26.16 -24.08 24.27
CA MET A 231 -27.07 -22.94 24.23
C MET A 231 -26.26 -21.66 23.95
N ILE A 232 -26.49 -21.04 22.79
CA ILE A 232 -25.74 -19.86 22.30
C ILE A 232 -26.64 -18.67 21.92
N GLY A 233 -27.92 -18.73 22.27
CA GLY A 233 -28.93 -17.75 21.83
C GLY A 233 -29.33 -17.94 20.35
N ASN A 234 -30.09 -16.98 19.83
CA ASN A 234 -30.60 -16.96 18.46
C ASN A 234 -30.10 -15.78 17.61
N PHE A 235 -29.51 -14.75 18.22
CA PHE A 235 -29.01 -13.57 17.52
C PHE A 235 -27.63 -13.82 16.92
N PHE A 236 -27.51 -13.57 15.62
CA PHE A 236 -26.24 -13.47 14.90
C PHE A 236 -26.25 -12.19 14.08
N GLN A 237 -25.18 -11.40 14.17
CA GLN A 237 -25.06 -10.16 13.40
C GLN A 237 -24.93 -10.50 11.90
N GLU A 238 -25.78 -9.94 11.04
CA GLU A 238 -25.60 -10.09 9.60
C GLU A 238 -24.30 -9.38 9.18
N ARG A 239 -23.52 -10.06 8.33
CA ARG A 239 -22.28 -9.54 7.76
C ARG A 239 -22.57 -8.39 6.78
N PRO A 240 -21.65 -7.43 6.63
CA PRO A 240 -21.68 -6.54 5.47
C PRO A 240 -21.49 -7.35 4.19
N LYS A 241 -22.02 -6.85 3.07
CA LYS A 241 -21.82 -7.39 1.73
C LYS A 241 -21.17 -6.31 0.86
N LEU A 242 -20.33 -6.73 -0.08
CA LEU A 242 -19.82 -5.86 -1.12
C LEU A 242 -20.83 -5.89 -2.28
N GLY A 243 -21.37 -4.73 -2.68
CA GLY A 243 -22.17 -4.62 -3.90
C GLY A 243 -21.34 -4.09 -5.06
N ASN A 244 -21.99 -3.67 -6.15
CA ASN A 244 -21.30 -3.23 -7.36
C ASN A 244 -20.57 -1.90 -7.12
N GLN A 245 -19.23 -1.96 -7.03
CA GLN A 245 -18.38 -0.84 -6.60
C GLN A 245 -18.30 0.31 -7.62
N PHE A 246 -18.68 0.09 -8.88
CA PHE A 246 -18.88 1.15 -9.87
C PHE A 246 -20.23 1.85 -9.66
N LEU A 247 -21.32 1.08 -9.58
CA LEU A 247 -22.68 1.60 -9.42
C LEU A 247 -22.92 2.24 -8.03
N GLU A 248 -22.16 1.88 -7.01
CA GLU A 248 -22.26 2.42 -5.63
C GLU A 248 -21.37 3.64 -5.34
N ASP A 249 -20.46 4.02 -6.27
CA ASP A 249 -19.60 5.20 -6.16
C ASP A 249 -20.11 6.35 -7.03
N ALA A 250 -20.99 7.15 -6.44
CA ALA A 250 -21.56 8.34 -7.08
C ALA A 250 -20.51 9.40 -7.48
N MET A 251 -19.38 9.48 -6.76
CA MET A 251 -18.29 10.42 -7.10
C MET A 251 -17.59 9.98 -8.39
N LEU A 252 -17.33 8.68 -8.55
CA LEU A 252 -16.76 8.10 -9.77
C LEU A 252 -17.70 8.32 -10.97
N GLN A 253 -18.98 7.97 -10.85
CA GLN A 253 -19.95 8.17 -11.93
C GLN A 253 -20.12 9.65 -12.30
N SER A 254 -20.22 10.54 -11.30
CA SER A 254 -20.32 12.00 -11.53
C SER A 254 -19.08 12.52 -12.26
N TYR A 255 -17.88 12.09 -11.86
CA TYR A 255 -16.63 12.47 -12.52
C TYR A 255 -16.56 11.99 -13.97
N LEU A 256 -16.84 10.71 -14.23
CA LEU A 256 -16.82 10.19 -15.62
C LEU A 256 -17.84 10.91 -16.50
N LYS A 257 -19.06 11.15 -15.98
CA LYS A 257 -20.12 11.90 -16.67
C LYS A 257 -19.76 13.36 -16.95
N ARG A 258 -18.92 13.97 -16.12
CA ARG A 258 -18.41 15.35 -16.31
C ARG A 258 -17.29 15.43 -17.35
N HIS A 259 -16.46 14.40 -17.47
CA HIS A 259 -15.18 14.48 -18.19
C HIS A 259 -15.09 13.64 -19.48
N LEU A 260 -15.73 12.47 -19.56
CA LEU A 260 -15.64 11.62 -20.75
C LEU A 260 -16.59 12.08 -21.86
N PRO A 261 -16.18 12.03 -23.15
CA PRO A 261 -17.10 12.18 -24.28
C PRO A 261 -18.23 11.13 -24.22
N PRO A 262 -19.49 11.46 -24.58
CA PRO A 262 -20.64 10.57 -24.34
C PRO A 262 -20.51 9.14 -24.87
N VAL A 263 -19.92 8.95 -26.05
CA VAL A 263 -19.69 7.61 -26.65
C VAL A 263 -18.64 6.82 -25.86
N VAL A 264 -17.59 7.49 -25.37
CA VAL A 264 -16.56 6.87 -24.52
C VAL A 264 -17.15 6.53 -23.15
N LEU A 265 -17.96 7.43 -22.59
CA LEU A 265 -18.67 7.23 -21.32
C LEU A 265 -19.58 6.00 -21.38
N GLU A 266 -20.34 5.81 -22.47
CA GLU A 266 -21.25 4.67 -22.63
C GLU A 266 -20.48 3.34 -22.68
N GLU A 267 -19.46 3.23 -23.55
CA GLU A 267 -18.67 2.00 -23.69
C GLU A 267 -17.88 1.67 -22.41
N VAL A 268 -17.24 2.67 -21.79
CA VAL A 268 -16.50 2.51 -20.54
C VAL A 268 -17.42 2.14 -19.39
N SER A 269 -18.62 2.72 -19.29
CA SER A 269 -19.56 2.36 -18.21
C SER A 269 -20.02 0.91 -18.30
N GLN A 270 -20.18 0.37 -19.52
CA GLN A 270 -20.51 -1.04 -19.72
C GLN A 270 -19.37 -1.98 -19.30
N ASP A 271 -18.10 -1.63 -19.59
CA ASP A 271 -16.96 -2.42 -19.13
C ASP A 271 -16.76 -2.33 -17.61
N LEU A 272 -16.91 -1.14 -17.03
CA LEU A 272 -16.76 -0.90 -15.59
C LEU A 272 -17.85 -1.61 -14.78
N ASP A 273 -19.10 -1.65 -15.25
CA ASP A 273 -20.18 -2.39 -14.60
C ASP A 273 -19.92 -3.90 -14.63
N ARG A 274 -19.62 -4.45 -15.81
CA ARG A 274 -19.21 -5.86 -16.00
C ARG A 274 -18.02 -6.23 -15.11
N PHE A 275 -16.99 -5.40 -15.09
CA PHE A 275 -15.79 -5.62 -14.27
C PHE A 275 -16.11 -5.50 -12.77
N SER A 276 -17.00 -4.59 -12.37
CA SER A 276 -17.37 -4.44 -10.97
C SER A 276 -18.24 -5.59 -10.44
N GLN A 277 -19.11 -6.17 -11.27
CA GLN A 277 -19.78 -7.43 -10.93
C GLN A 277 -18.75 -8.56 -10.73
N ARG A 278 -17.76 -8.67 -11.63
CA ARG A 278 -16.65 -9.63 -11.50
C ARG A 278 -15.81 -9.42 -10.24
N LEU A 279 -15.64 -8.18 -9.78
CA LEU A 279 -14.94 -7.89 -8.53
C LEU A 279 -15.63 -8.54 -7.33
N VAL A 280 -16.97 -8.50 -7.29
CA VAL A 280 -17.79 -9.09 -6.21
C VAL A 280 -17.89 -10.62 -6.33
N GLU A 281 -18.04 -11.15 -7.55
CA GLU A 281 -18.30 -12.58 -7.77
C GLU A 281 -17.05 -13.47 -7.79
N GLU A 282 -15.92 -12.98 -8.29
CA GLU A 282 -14.67 -13.74 -8.42
C GLU A 282 -13.54 -13.14 -7.56
N ILE A 283 -13.23 -11.86 -7.76
CA ILE A 283 -11.91 -11.32 -7.40
C ILE A 283 -11.76 -11.10 -5.88
N ASP A 284 -12.79 -10.63 -5.16
CA ASP A 284 -12.69 -10.39 -3.72
C ASP A 284 -12.41 -11.68 -2.91
N ALA A 285 -13.02 -12.80 -3.33
CA ALA A 285 -12.79 -14.11 -2.74
C ALA A 285 -11.35 -14.61 -3.00
N LEU A 286 -10.82 -14.40 -4.21
CA LEU A 286 -9.43 -14.70 -4.55
C LEU A 286 -8.46 -13.83 -3.73
N GLY A 287 -8.75 -12.53 -3.57
CA GLY A 287 -7.95 -11.62 -2.75
C GLY A 287 -7.87 -12.06 -1.29
N ARG A 288 -8.96 -12.65 -0.77
CA ARG A 288 -9.01 -13.25 0.56
C ARG A 288 -8.25 -14.59 0.63
N GLU A 289 -8.30 -15.44 -0.39
CA GLU A 289 -7.45 -16.65 -0.47
C GLU A 289 -5.96 -16.28 -0.39
N CYS A 290 -5.53 -15.22 -1.08
CA CYS A 290 -4.14 -14.73 -1.06
C CYS A 290 -3.66 -14.30 0.34
N GLU A 291 -4.51 -13.65 1.15
CA GLU A 291 -4.16 -13.22 2.51
C GLU A 291 -4.18 -14.36 3.54
N LEU A 292 -5.00 -15.39 3.30
CA LEU A 292 -5.04 -16.61 4.11
C LEU A 292 -3.91 -17.59 3.74
N ASN A 293 -3.40 -17.54 2.51
CA ASN A 293 -2.36 -18.43 1.97
C ASN A 293 -1.15 -17.61 1.44
N PRO A 294 -0.40 -16.93 2.33
CA PRO A 294 0.78 -16.17 1.95
C PRO A 294 1.88 -17.08 1.36
N PRO A 295 2.76 -16.54 0.50
CA PRO A 295 3.76 -17.30 -0.22
C PRO A 295 4.83 -17.88 0.70
N LYS A 296 5.38 -19.03 0.30
CA LYS A 296 6.43 -19.74 1.03
C LYS A 296 7.66 -19.90 0.14
N LEU A 297 8.85 -19.88 0.75
CA LEU A 297 10.11 -20.12 0.06
C LEU A 297 10.58 -21.54 0.36
N GLN A 298 10.91 -22.29 -0.69
CA GLN A 298 11.62 -23.56 -0.62
C GLN A 298 13.02 -23.35 -1.20
N GLN A 299 14.02 -23.12 -0.34
CA GLN A 299 15.39 -22.88 -0.80
C GLN A 299 16.04 -24.13 -1.38
N TYR A 300 15.76 -25.31 -0.80
CA TYR A 300 16.33 -26.59 -1.20
C TYR A 300 15.26 -27.63 -1.50
N ASP A 301 15.56 -28.57 -2.38
CA ASP A 301 14.76 -29.78 -2.57
C ASP A 301 15.10 -30.86 -1.53
N ALA A 302 14.34 -31.97 -1.55
CA ALA A 302 14.53 -33.10 -0.64
C ALA A 302 15.86 -33.88 -0.84
N TRP A 303 16.70 -33.46 -1.79
CA TRP A 303 17.99 -34.06 -2.13
C TRP A 303 19.16 -33.09 -1.93
N GLY A 304 18.92 -31.93 -1.29
CA GLY A 304 19.95 -30.94 -0.96
C GLY A 304 20.35 -30.02 -2.12
N ARG A 305 19.63 -30.05 -3.25
CA ARG A 305 19.88 -29.13 -4.37
C ARG A 305 19.18 -27.80 -4.10
N ARG A 306 19.87 -26.69 -4.31
CA ARG A 306 19.25 -25.35 -4.22
C ARG A 306 18.30 -25.12 -5.40
N VAL A 307 17.09 -24.68 -5.11
CA VAL A 307 16.02 -24.41 -6.09
C VAL A 307 15.37 -23.03 -5.91
N ASP A 308 15.35 -22.49 -4.68
CA ASP A 308 14.82 -21.16 -4.34
C ASP A 308 13.40 -20.88 -4.88
N ASP A 309 12.53 -21.90 -4.85
CA ASP A 309 11.18 -21.81 -5.38
C ASP A 309 10.23 -21.05 -4.43
N ILE A 310 9.54 -20.05 -5.00
CA ILE A 310 8.53 -19.25 -4.31
C ILE A 310 7.14 -19.82 -4.60
N VAL A 311 6.60 -20.55 -3.63
CA VAL A 311 5.31 -21.23 -3.71
C VAL A 311 4.18 -20.24 -3.39
N THR A 312 3.56 -19.70 -4.43
CA THR A 312 2.33 -18.88 -4.38
C THR A 312 1.07 -19.73 -4.52
N CYS A 313 -0.04 -19.25 -3.93
CA CYS A 313 -1.35 -19.91 -3.95
C CYS A 313 -2.04 -19.84 -5.34
N SER A 314 -3.11 -20.62 -5.51
CA SER A 314 -3.94 -20.67 -6.71
C SER A 314 -4.52 -19.31 -7.07
N ALA A 315 -5.08 -18.59 -6.10
CA ALA A 315 -5.66 -17.28 -6.31
C ALA A 315 -4.64 -16.24 -6.80
N TRP A 316 -3.40 -16.24 -6.28
CA TRP A 316 -2.36 -15.31 -6.73
C TRP A 316 -2.02 -15.51 -8.21
N LYS A 317 -1.93 -16.77 -8.65
CA LYS A 317 -1.74 -17.11 -10.08
C LYS A 317 -2.97 -16.73 -10.92
N ARG A 318 -4.18 -16.87 -10.37
CA ARG A 318 -5.41 -16.39 -11.01
C ARG A 318 -5.42 -14.86 -11.15
N MET A 319 -4.94 -14.10 -10.17
CA MET A 319 -4.82 -12.63 -10.25
C MET A 319 -3.92 -12.17 -11.40
N LYS A 320 -2.80 -12.86 -11.68
CA LYS A 320 -1.96 -12.58 -12.88
C LYS A 320 -2.78 -12.71 -14.17
N ASN A 321 -3.55 -13.81 -14.30
CA ASN A 321 -4.40 -14.04 -15.48
C ASN A 321 -5.53 -13.01 -15.61
N ILE A 322 -6.24 -12.71 -14.51
CA ILE A 322 -7.30 -11.70 -14.49
C ILE A 322 -6.76 -10.32 -14.88
N SER A 323 -5.57 -9.96 -14.41
CA SER A 323 -4.94 -8.66 -14.73
C SER A 323 -4.65 -8.50 -16.23
N ALA A 324 -4.32 -9.59 -16.91
CA ALA A 324 -4.17 -9.64 -18.36
C ALA A 324 -5.54 -9.55 -19.07
N GLU A 325 -6.48 -10.44 -18.73
CA GLU A 325 -7.83 -10.50 -19.31
C GLU A 325 -8.54 -9.13 -19.26
N GLU A 326 -8.41 -8.44 -18.13
CA GLU A 326 -9.03 -7.14 -17.88
C GLU A 326 -8.24 -5.94 -18.43
N GLY A 327 -7.02 -6.19 -18.94
CA GLY A 327 -6.14 -5.17 -19.51
C GLY A 327 -5.63 -4.14 -18.51
N LEU A 328 -5.42 -4.52 -17.24
CA LEU A 328 -5.08 -3.58 -16.16
C LEU A 328 -3.73 -2.86 -16.37
N ILE A 329 -2.91 -3.32 -17.31
CA ILE A 329 -1.76 -2.58 -17.87
C ILE A 329 -2.09 -2.12 -19.30
N ALA A 330 -2.53 -3.05 -20.16
CA ALA A 330 -2.73 -2.87 -21.60
C ALA A 330 -3.57 -1.64 -21.98
N GLU A 331 -4.64 -1.36 -21.23
CA GLU A 331 -5.61 -0.28 -21.49
C GLU A 331 -4.93 1.10 -21.68
N ALA A 332 -3.88 1.40 -20.91
CA ALA A 332 -3.16 2.67 -21.04
C ALA A 332 -2.32 2.74 -22.34
N TYR A 333 -1.67 1.64 -22.71
CA TYR A 333 -0.72 1.58 -23.83
C TYR A 333 -1.39 1.38 -25.19
N GLU A 334 -2.54 0.72 -25.22
CA GLU A 334 -3.40 0.58 -26.41
C GLU A 334 -3.94 1.93 -26.92
N ARG A 335 -4.01 2.95 -26.03
CA ARG A 335 -4.40 4.34 -26.36
C ARG A 335 -5.74 4.47 -27.12
N LYS A 336 -6.65 3.49 -26.96
CA LYS A 336 -7.95 3.39 -27.66
C LYS A 336 -8.79 4.69 -27.59
N TYR A 337 -8.68 5.42 -26.48
CA TYR A 337 -9.41 6.66 -26.21
C TYR A 337 -8.49 7.89 -26.14
N SER A 338 -7.32 7.83 -26.79
CA SER A 338 -6.25 8.82 -26.64
C SER A 338 -5.87 9.00 -25.16
N SER A 339 -5.68 10.23 -24.67
CA SER A 339 -5.29 10.55 -23.29
C SER A 339 -6.24 10.01 -22.21
N TRP A 340 -7.50 9.72 -22.54
CA TRP A 340 -8.45 9.12 -21.59
C TRP A 340 -8.12 7.67 -21.23
N SER A 341 -7.37 6.95 -22.07
CA SER A 341 -7.08 5.52 -21.87
C SER A 341 -6.32 5.26 -20.57
N ARG A 342 -5.38 6.15 -20.20
CA ARG A 342 -4.69 6.14 -18.91
C ARG A 342 -5.66 6.38 -17.74
N LEU A 343 -6.62 7.28 -17.88
CA LEU A 343 -7.62 7.55 -16.83
C LEU A 343 -8.56 6.35 -16.64
N ILE A 344 -8.99 5.70 -17.72
CA ILE A 344 -9.83 4.49 -17.69
C ILE A 344 -9.08 3.33 -17.02
N GLN A 345 -7.81 3.13 -17.36
CA GLN A 345 -6.93 2.17 -16.70
C GLN A 345 -6.79 2.43 -15.19
N VAL A 346 -6.56 3.69 -14.80
CA VAL A 346 -6.52 4.11 -13.38
C VAL A 346 -7.86 3.86 -12.67
N VAL A 347 -9.00 4.04 -13.33
CA VAL A 347 -10.33 3.73 -12.77
C VAL A 347 -10.53 2.23 -12.57
N LYS A 348 -10.13 1.37 -13.53
CA LYS A 348 -10.17 -0.09 -13.34
C LYS A 348 -9.29 -0.50 -12.16
N LEU A 349 -8.08 0.05 -12.06
CA LEU A 349 -7.17 -0.20 -10.93
C LEU A 349 -7.71 0.31 -9.58
N TYR A 350 -8.42 1.43 -9.53
CA TYR A 350 -9.08 1.97 -8.33
C TYR A 350 -10.15 1.02 -7.79
N LEU A 351 -10.97 0.45 -8.68
CA LEU A 351 -11.96 -0.57 -8.32
C LEU A 351 -11.28 -1.89 -7.92
N TYR A 352 -10.23 -2.30 -8.63
CA TYR A 352 -9.51 -3.56 -8.42
C TYR A 352 -8.72 -3.61 -7.11
N PHE A 353 -8.01 -2.54 -6.76
CA PHE A 353 -7.00 -2.54 -5.69
C PHE A 353 -7.46 -3.24 -4.39
N PRO A 354 -8.63 -2.92 -3.79
CA PRO A 354 -8.98 -3.43 -2.48
C PRO A 354 -9.45 -4.90 -2.50
N SER A 355 -9.75 -5.46 -3.68
CA SER A 355 -10.01 -6.90 -3.89
C SER A 355 -8.78 -7.65 -4.43
N SER A 356 -7.74 -6.95 -4.89
CA SER A 356 -6.63 -7.56 -5.63
C SER A 356 -5.73 -8.52 -4.84
N GLY A 357 -5.95 -8.72 -3.54
CA GLY A 357 -4.99 -9.41 -2.67
C GLY A 357 -3.60 -8.75 -2.72
N PHE A 358 -3.57 -7.41 -2.85
CA PHE A 358 -2.37 -6.60 -3.09
C PHE A 358 -1.60 -6.91 -4.40
N PHE A 359 -2.18 -7.65 -5.36
CA PHE A 359 -1.57 -7.90 -6.68
C PHE A 359 -1.34 -6.61 -7.51
N ASN A 360 -1.94 -5.48 -7.12
CA ASN A 360 -1.55 -4.16 -7.65
C ASN A 360 -0.05 -3.83 -7.45
N CYS A 361 0.66 -4.45 -6.50
CA CYS A 361 2.12 -4.28 -6.35
C CYS A 361 2.88 -4.75 -7.62
N PRO A 362 2.75 -6.02 -8.07
CA PRO A 362 3.20 -6.44 -9.39
C PRO A 362 2.77 -5.48 -10.52
N LEU A 363 1.50 -5.07 -10.57
CA LEU A 363 1.00 -4.22 -11.66
C LEU A 363 1.68 -2.85 -11.72
N ALA A 364 1.90 -2.20 -10.58
CA ALA A 364 2.58 -0.90 -10.51
C ALA A 364 3.99 -0.94 -11.11
N MET A 365 4.74 -2.00 -10.83
CA MET A 365 6.10 -2.22 -11.36
C MET A 365 6.08 -2.68 -12.82
N THR A 366 5.00 -3.34 -13.26
CA THR A 366 4.77 -3.79 -14.65
C THR A 366 4.48 -2.61 -15.57
N ASP A 367 3.56 -1.73 -15.16
CA ASP A 367 3.26 -0.45 -15.82
C ASP A 367 4.50 0.46 -15.80
N GLY A 368 5.15 0.61 -14.64
CA GLY A 368 6.37 1.40 -14.50
C GLY A 368 7.51 0.96 -15.42
N ALA A 369 7.72 -0.36 -15.58
CA ALA A 369 8.71 -0.90 -16.51
C ALA A 369 8.29 -0.71 -17.98
N ALA A 370 7.02 -0.95 -18.32
CA ALA A 370 6.51 -0.67 -19.66
C ALA A 370 6.69 0.81 -20.03
N LYS A 371 6.40 1.74 -19.10
CA LYS A 371 6.61 3.18 -19.28
C LYS A 371 8.08 3.53 -19.50
N VAL A 372 9.00 2.92 -18.74
CA VAL A 372 10.45 3.14 -18.92
C VAL A 372 10.92 2.62 -20.29
N ILE A 373 10.49 1.43 -20.71
CA ILE A 373 10.85 0.88 -22.02
C ILE A 373 10.29 1.75 -23.17
N GLU A 374 9.03 2.20 -23.08
CA GLU A 374 8.44 3.15 -24.02
C GLU A 374 9.24 4.47 -24.07
N SER A 375 9.61 5.01 -22.91
CA SER A 375 10.39 6.26 -22.79
C SER A 375 11.82 6.15 -23.37
N LEU A 376 12.33 4.93 -23.56
CA LEU A 376 13.60 4.63 -24.23
C LEU A 376 13.42 4.37 -25.74
N GLY A 377 12.21 4.54 -26.28
CA GLY A 377 11.88 4.29 -27.69
C GLY A 377 11.63 2.82 -28.03
N THR A 378 11.42 1.95 -27.04
CA THR A 378 11.24 0.49 -27.21
C THR A 378 12.35 -0.15 -28.08
N PRO A 379 13.63 -0.08 -27.67
CA PRO A 379 14.74 -0.60 -28.44
C PRO A 379 14.64 -2.13 -28.58
N THR A 380 15.18 -2.69 -29.67
CA THR A 380 14.99 -4.10 -30.07
C THR A 380 15.11 -5.14 -28.95
N PRO A 381 16.12 -5.10 -28.05
CA PRO A 381 16.22 -6.06 -26.95
C PRO A 381 15.04 -6.04 -25.96
N LEU A 382 14.35 -4.91 -25.83
CA LEU A 382 13.25 -4.70 -24.88
C LEU A 382 11.86 -4.80 -25.55
N GLN A 383 11.79 -4.94 -26.88
CA GLN A 383 10.52 -5.13 -27.60
C GLN A 383 9.80 -6.42 -27.19
N ASN A 384 10.53 -7.46 -26.76
CA ASN A 384 9.88 -8.66 -26.25
C ASN A 384 9.20 -8.38 -24.90
N ALA A 385 9.96 -7.85 -23.94
CA ALA A 385 9.44 -7.46 -22.62
C ALA A 385 8.24 -6.52 -22.74
N PHE A 386 8.32 -5.45 -23.53
CA PHE A 386 7.22 -4.48 -23.68
C PHE A 386 5.91 -5.14 -24.15
N ARG A 387 5.97 -6.02 -25.15
CA ARG A 387 4.78 -6.76 -25.65
C ARG A 387 4.20 -7.73 -24.62
N HIS A 388 5.03 -8.30 -23.74
CA HIS A 388 4.58 -9.18 -22.68
C HIS A 388 3.98 -8.40 -21.49
N LEU A 389 4.63 -7.33 -21.05
CA LEU A 389 4.14 -6.44 -19.96
C LEU A 389 2.80 -5.76 -20.32
N THR A 390 2.55 -5.53 -21.61
CA THR A 390 1.31 -4.92 -22.12
C THR A 390 0.30 -5.92 -22.68
N SER A 391 0.51 -7.24 -22.51
CA SER A 391 -0.35 -8.26 -23.12
C SER A 391 -1.68 -8.43 -22.39
N ARG A 392 -2.80 -8.49 -23.14
CA ARG A 392 -4.10 -8.97 -22.62
C ARG A 392 -4.23 -10.51 -22.57
N ASN A 393 -3.26 -11.26 -23.09
CA ASN A 393 -3.30 -12.72 -23.11
C ASN A 393 -2.59 -13.30 -21.87
N PRO A 394 -3.27 -14.02 -20.94
CA PRO A 394 -2.65 -14.61 -19.76
C PRO A 394 -1.41 -15.48 -20.05
N ASN A 395 -1.39 -16.18 -21.18
CA ASN A 395 -0.27 -17.06 -21.57
C ASN A 395 0.97 -16.28 -22.05
N HIS A 396 0.86 -14.96 -22.21
CA HIS A 396 1.92 -14.05 -22.65
C HIS A 396 2.08 -12.81 -21.75
N PHE A 397 1.31 -12.70 -20.66
CA PHE A 397 1.39 -11.55 -19.77
C PHE A 397 2.55 -11.71 -18.78
N TRP A 398 3.52 -10.80 -18.85
CA TRP A 398 4.61 -10.72 -17.88
C TRP A 398 4.32 -9.65 -16.82
N THR A 399 4.83 -9.89 -15.62
CA THR A 399 4.97 -8.89 -14.57
C THR A 399 6.43 -8.51 -14.38
N SER A 400 6.66 -7.33 -13.78
CA SER A 400 7.98 -6.77 -13.52
C SER A 400 8.24 -6.55 -12.04
N GLY A 401 9.51 -6.65 -11.62
CA GLY A 401 10.03 -6.20 -10.33
C GLY A 401 10.77 -4.85 -10.39
N GLN A 402 10.96 -4.23 -9.22
CA GLN A 402 11.72 -2.99 -9.02
C GLN A 402 12.76 -3.18 -7.91
N TRP A 403 14.03 -3.40 -8.25
CA TRP A 403 15.07 -3.81 -7.30
C TRP A 403 16.03 -2.67 -6.92
N MET A 404 15.46 -1.62 -6.33
CA MET A 404 16.17 -0.38 -5.99
C MET A 404 16.80 -0.38 -4.59
N THR A 405 16.18 -1.03 -3.61
CA THR A 405 16.55 -0.88 -2.18
C THR A 405 17.61 -1.90 -1.76
N GLU A 406 18.68 -1.42 -1.12
CA GLU A 406 19.77 -2.23 -0.58
C GLU A 406 19.96 -1.94 0.92
N ARG A 407 20.89 -2.64 1.58
CA ARG A 407 21.00 -2.62 3.06
C ARG A 407 21.32 -1.25 3.63
N ARG A 408 22.12 -0.44 2.92
CA ARG A 408 22.48 0.92 3.33
C ARG A 408 21.35 1.94 3.12
N GLY A 409 20.47 1.72 2.13
CA GLY A 409 19.45 2.70 1.78
C GLY A 409 18.46 2.25 0.70
N GLY A 410 17.23 2.76 0.82
CA GLY A 410 16.21 2.74 -0.24
C GLY A 410 15.75 4.16 -0.63
N SER A 411 15.65 5.07 0.35
CA SER A 411 15.37 6.50 0.09
C SER A 411 16.55 7.24 -0.55
N ASP A 412 17.76 6.85 -0.18
CA ASP A 412 19.01 7.25 -0.81
C ASP A 412 19.60 6.04 -1.52
N VAL A 413 19.35 5.93 -2.83
CA VAL A 413 19.99 4.92 -3.69
C VAL A 413 21.40 5.35 -4.12
N ALA A 414 21.73 6.64 -4.02
CA ALA A 414 22.99 7.23 -4.51
C ALA A 414 24.17 6.74 -3.68
N GLU A 415 24.05 6.77 -2.35
CA GLU A 415 25.01 6.17 -1.41
C GLU A 415 24.58 4.76 -0.95
N GLY A 416 23.29 4.41 -1.13
CA GLY A 416 22.73 3.14 -0.69
C GLY A 416 23.10 1.91 -1.53
N THR A 417 23.38 2.09 -2.82
CA THR A 417 23.65 0.97 -3.77
C THR A 417 25.08 0.46 -3.66
N GLU A 418 25.22 -0.81 -3.29
CA GLU A 418 26.47 -1.59 -3.27
C GLU A 418 26.59 -2.53 -4.49
N THR A 419 25.48 -2.88 -5.18
CA THR A 419 25.49 -3.76 -6.36
C THR A 419 26.39 -3.24 -7.48
N VAL A 420 27.27 -4.11 -7.99
CA VAL A 420 28.17 -3.86 -9.13
C VAL A 420 27.76 -4.63 -10.38
N ALA A 421 28.20 -4.14 -11.54
CA ALA A 421 27.90 -4.67 -12.87
C ALA A 421 29.19 -4.80 -13.69
N ARG A 422 29.54 -6.03 -14.08
CA ARG A 422 30.72 -6.34 -14.89
C ARG A 422 30.32 -6.57 -16.35
N LEU A 423 30.84 -5.75 -17.27
CA LEU A 423 30.71 -5.94 -18.72
C LEU A 423 31.23 -7.33 -19.15
N GLN A 424 30.52 -7.96 -20.08
CA GLN A 424 30.86 -9.24 -20.71
C GLN A 424 31.26 -9.04 -22.18
N GLU A 425 31.90 -10.04 -22.78
CA GLU A 425 32.36 -10.00 -24.19
C GLU A 425 31.22 -9.81 -25.22
N ASP A 426 29.99 -10.23 -24.88
CA ASP A 426 28.79 -10.06 -25.70
C ASP A 426 28.07 -8.72 -25.50
N GLY A 427 28.62 -7.82 -24.67
CA GLY A 427 28.02 -6.52 -24.32
C GLY A 427 26.96 -6.58 -23.20
N THR A 428 26.59 -7.77 -22.72
CA THR A 428 25.77 -7.93 -21.51
C THR A 428 26.59 -7.61 -20.26
N HIS A 429 25.94 -7.60 -19.09
CA HIS A 429 26.61 -7.37 -17.80
C HIS A 429 26.19 -8.43 -16.78
N THR A 430 27.12 -8.97 -15.99
CA THR A 430 26.78 -9.74 -14.79
C THR A 430 26.67 -8.83 -13.58
N LEU A 431 25.57 -8.96 -12.82
CA LEU A 431 25.34 -8.23 -11.59
C LEU A 431 25.78 -9.06 -10.38
N HIS A 432 26.47 -8.40 -9.45
CA HIS A 432 26.88 -8.98 -8.17
C HIS A 432 26.52 -8.00 -7.05
N GLY A 433 25.70 -8.40 -6.06
CA GLY A 433 25.19 -7.48 -5.04
C GLY A 433 24.01 -8.03 -4.23
N TYR A 434 23.50 -7.27 -3.25
CA TYR A 434 22.47 -7.76 -2.31
C TYR A 434 21.25 -6.84 -2.28
N LYS A 435 20.16 -7.27 -2.93
CA LYS A 435 18.91 -6.52 -3.00
C LYS A 435 18.07 -6.78 -1.75
N TRP A 436 17.91 -5.73 -0.93
CA TRP A 436 17.39 -5.82 0.43
C TRP A 436 15.86 -5.82 0.49
N PHE A 437 15.17 -5.19 -0.46
CA PHE A 437 13.72 -5.34 -0.64
C PHE A 437 13.42 -5.50 -2.12
N THR A 438 12.87 -6.66 -2.48
CA THR A 438 12.44 -7.00 -3.84
C THR A 438 11.03 -7.55 -3.75
N SER A 439 10.04 -6.87 -4.33
CA SER A 439 8.63 -7.33 -4.34
C SER A 439 8.27 -7.98 -5.68
N ALA A 440 7.23 -8.82 -5.67
CA ALA A 440 6.84 -9.64 -6.81
C ALA A 440 8.00 -10.49 -7.34
N THR A 441 8.66 -11.24 -6.45
CA THR A 441 9.83 -12.09 -6.81
C THR A 441 9.47 -13.36 -7.57
N ASP A 442 8.19 -13.51 -7.91
CA ASP A 442 7.62 -14.43 -8.90
C ASP A 442 7.40 -13.77 -10.28
N SER A 443 7.92 -12.55 -10.50
CA SER A 443 7.88 -11.85 -11.78
C SER A 443 8.75 -12.51 -12.86
N ASP A 444 8.47 -12.19 -14.12
CA ASP A 444 9.19 -12.74 -15.27
C ASP A 444 10.48 -11.93 -15.52
N MET A 445 10.42 -10.61 -15.29
CA MET A 445 11.55 -9.67 -15.41
C MET A 445 11.64 -8.68 -14.23
N THR A 446 12.72 -7.89 -14.18
CA THR A 446 12.89 -6.79 -13.20
C THR A 446 13.77 -5.67 -13.77
N LEU A 447 13.59 -4.46 -13.24
CA LEU A 447 14.51 -3.33 -13.44
C LEU A 447 15.30 -3.06 -12.15
N THR A 448 16.62 -2.90 -12.28
CA THR A 448 17.56 -2.78 -11.16
C THR A 448 18.64 -1.72 -11.41
N LEU A 449 19.11 -1.06 -10.35
CA LEU A 449 20.31 -0.22 -10.40
C LEU A 449 21.56 -1.03 -10.05
N GLY A 450 22.70 -0.62 -10.62
CA GLY A 450 24.03 -1.11 -10.27
C GLY A 450 25.11 -0.12 -10.71
N ARG A 451 26.33 -0.31 -10.20
CA ARG A 451 27.51 0.47 -10.60
C ARG A 451 28.34 -0.31 -11.61
N THR A 452 28.67 0.29 -12.75
CA THR A 452 29.70 -0.25 -13.64
C THR A 452 31.05 -0.30 -12.90
N ILE A 453 31.79 -1.39 -13.11
CA ILE A 453 33.21 -1.48 -12.73
C ILE A 453 34.11 -1.12 -13.91
N ASP A 454 35.19 -0.39 -13.65
CA ASP A 454 36.24 -0.17 -14.64
C ASP A 454 37.20 -1.38 -14.75
N GLU A 455 38.15 -1.32 -15.69
CA GLU A 455 39.18 -2.35 -15.92
C GLU A 455 40.11 -2.57 -14.71
N HIS A 456 40.08 -1.68 -13.72
CA HIS A 456 40.84 -1.75 -12.47
C HIS A 456 39.98 -2.14 -11.26
N GLY A 457 38.69 -2.42 -11.46
CA GLY A 457 37.73 -2.82 -10.44
C GLY A 457 37.12 -1.68 -9.61
N ASN A 458 37.35 -0.41 -9.95
CA ASN A 458 36.76 0.73 -9.24
C ASN A 458 35.30 0.96 -9.64
N THR A 459 34.56 1.68 -8.81
CA THR A 459 33.19 2.14 -9.12
C THR A 459 33.02 3.63 -8.80
N VAL A 460 32.25 4.33 -9.63
CA VAL A 460 31.89 5.73 -9.39
C VAL A 460 30.84 5.81 -8.27
N GLN A 461 31.08 6.69 -7.29
CA GLN A 461 30.19 6.87 -6.12
C GLN A 461 29.07 7.88 -6.36
N GLY A 462 28.05 7.83 -5.52
CA GLY A 462 26.84 8.64 -5.64
C GLY A 462 26.01 8.35 -6.89
N THR A 463 25.07 9.26 -7.19
CA THR A 463 24.10 9.12 -8.29
C THR A 463 24.75 8.94 -9.68
N ARG A 464 25.92 9.55 -9.90
CA ARG A 464 26.59 9.59 -11.21
C ARG A 464 27.26 8.27 -11.61
N GLY A 465 27.39 7.32 -10.68
CA GLY A 465 27.90 5.98 -10.98
C GLY A 465 26.80 4.92 -11.12
N LEU A 466 25.52 5.30 -11.13
CA LEU A 466 24.42 4.35 -11.18
C LEU A 466 23.84 4.27 -12.59
N SER A 467 23.88 3.06 -13.14
CA SER A 467 23.25 2.69 -14.41
C SER A 467 22.02 1.82 -14.15
N LEU A 468 21.05 1.86 -15.06
CA LEU A 468 19.83 1.07 -15.00
C LEU A 468 19.99 -0.19 -15.86
N PHE A 469 19.62 -1.34 -15.30
CA PHE A 469 19.73 -2.64 -15.92
C PHE A 469 18.36 -3.34 -15.99
N TYR A 470 18.15 -4.07 -17.07
CA TYR A 470 17.07 -5.03 -17.29
C TYR A 470 17.62 -6.46 -17.10
N LEU A 471 16.85 -7.32 -16.45
CA LEU A 471 17.08 -8.77 -16.50
C LEU A 471 15.78 -9.56 -16.38
N GLU A 472 15.76 -10.73 -17.02
CA GLU A 472 14.75 -11.77 -16.82
C GLU A 472 15.15 -12.60 -15.58
N LEU A 473 14.18 -12.97 -14.74
CA LEU A 473 14.47 -13.66 -13.47
C LEU A 473 14.90 -15.12 -13.68
N ARG A 474 14.48 -15.73 -14.78
CA ARG A 474 14.74 -17.13 -15.12
C ARG A 474 15.26 -17.28 -16.55
N ASP A 475 16.06 -18.31 -16.79
CA ASP A 475 16.53 -18.70 -18.13
C ASP A 475 15.47 -19.50 -18.90
N ALA A 476 15.80 -19.92 -20.14
CA ALA A 476 14.88 -20.66 -21.01
C ALA A 476 14.52 -22.04 -20.46
N GLU A 477 15.38 -22.61 -19.61
CA GLU A 477 15.20 -23.85 -18.87
C GLU A 477 14.38 -23.65 -17.58
N GLY A 478 14.07 -22.40 -17.21
CA GLY A 478 13.25 -22.02 -16.07
C GLY A 478 14.00 -21.90 -14.74
N LYS A 479 15.33 -21.99 -14.73
CA LYS A 479 16.19 -21.82 -13.54
C LYS A 479 16.46 -20.33 -13.30
N LEU A 480 16.67 -19.94 -12.04
CA LEU A 480 16.99 -18.55 -11.67
C LEU A 480 18.32 -18.06 -12.29
N ASN A 481 18.27 -16.88 -12.89
CA ASN A 481 19.35 -16.21 -13.61
C ASN A 481 20.36 -15.55 -12.64
N GLY A 482 21.27 -16.34 -12.04
CA GLY A 482 22.29 -15.84 -11.11
C GLY A 482 21.71 -15.16 -9.85
N ILE A 483 20.47 -15.52 -9.50
CA ILE A 483 19.71 -14.99 -8.39
C ILE A 483 19.55 -16.09 -7.34
N GLU A 484 19.94 -15.79 -6.10
CA GLU A 484 19.66 -16.63 -4.94
C GLU A 484 18.66 -15.93 -4.01
N VAL A 485 17.55 -16.59 -3.70
CA VAL A 485 16.54 -16.10 -2.75
C VAL A 485 17.00 -16.44 -1.33
N GLN A 486 17.35 -15.41 -0.55
CA GLN A 486 17.95 -15.58 0.78
C GLN A 486 16.89 -15.78 1.85
N ARG A 487 15.77 -15.04 1.76
CA ARG A 487 14.54 -15.25 2.55
C ARG A 487 13.39 -14.41 1.99
N LEU A 488 12.15 -14.81 2.31
CA LEU A 488 11.01 -13.90 2.25
C LEU A 488 10.98 -12.98 3.49
N LYS A 489 10.39 -11.79 3.33
CA LYS A 489 10.11 -10.86 4.43
C LYS A 489 8.85 -11.31 5.17
N ASP A 490 8.94 -11.44 6.49
CA ASP A 490 7.76 -11.32 7.35
C ASP A 490 7.32 -9.85 7.42
N LYS A 491 6.01 -9.60 7.37
CA LYS A 491 5.43 -8.27 7.09
C LYS A 491 4.09 -8.08 7.79
N LEU A 492 3.86 -6.85 8.27
CA LEU A 492 2.58 -6.39 8.83
C LEU A 492 1.42 -6.58 7.84
N GLY A 493 1.55 -5.97 6.66
CA GLY A 493 0.62 -6.08 5.53
C GLY A 493 1.34 -6.45 4.25
N THR A 494 0.63 -6.50 3.13
CA THR A 494 1.09 -7.04 1.84
C THR A 494 1.52 -8.51 1.95
N ARG A 495 1.00 -9.26 2.93
CA ARG A 495 1.43 -10.65 3.25
C ARG A 495 1.22 -11.60 2.07
N GLN A 496 0.29 -11.27 1.19
CA GLN A 496 0.03 -11.93 -0.10
C GLN A 496 1.22 -11.86 -1.07
N VAL A 497 1.96 -10.75 -1.06
CA VAL A 497 3.01 -10.44 -2.04
C VAL A 497 4.32 -11.13 -1.66
N PRO A 498 4.97 -11.90 -2.56
CA PRO A 498 6.31 -12.43 -2.32
C PRO A 498 7.34 -11.30 -2.38
N THR A 499 7.72 -10.79 -1.21
CA THR A 499 8.80 -9.83 -1.04
C THR A 499 10.01 -10.54 -0.44
N ALA A 500 11.16 -10.50 -1.11
CA ALA A 500 12.36 -11.22 -0.71
C ALA A 500 13.60 -10.33 -0.50
N GLU A 501 14.61 -10.94 0.10
CA GLU A 501 16.03 -10.56 -0.01
C GLU A 501 16.69 -11.46 -1.07
N LEU A 502 17.42 -10.86 -2.02
CA LEU A 502 18.12 -11.57 -3.08
C LEU A 502 19.62 -11.28 -3.02
N LEU A 503 20.43 -12.32 -3.10
CA LEU A 503 21.82 -12.19 -3.56
C LEU A 503 21.80 -12.32 -5.08
N LEU A 504 22.44 -11.38 -5.75
CA LEU A 504 22.81 -11.47 -7.15
C LEU A 504 24.27 -11.93 -7.20
N ASP A 505 24.54 -13.03 -7.89
CA ASP A 505 25.89 -13.48 -8.19
C ASP A 505 25.93 -14.05 -9.61
N GLY A 506 26.54 -13.31 -10.53
CA GLY A 506 26.59 -13.67 -11.95
C GLY A 506 25.28 -13.42 -12.71
N ALA A 507 24.31 -12.69 -12.12
CA ALA A 507 22.99 -12.47 -12.74
C ALA A 507 23.12 -11.70 -14.07
N LYS A 508 22.77 -12.33 -15.19
CA LYS A 508 22.93 -11.75 -16.53
C LYS A 508 21.91 -10.63 -16.75
N SER A 509 22.37 -9.51 -17.29
CA SER A 509 21.58 -8.29 -17.46
C SER A 509 22.01 -7.47 -18.67
N LEU A 510 21.13 -6.58 -19.12
CA LEU A 510 21.39 -5.58 -20.15
C LEU A 510 21.35 -4.18 -19.52
N MET A 511 22.35 -3.33 -19.78
CA MET A 511 22.27 -1.91 -19.41
C MET A 511 21.30 -1.20 -20.37
N ILE A 512 20.31 -0.48 -19.83
CA ILE A 512 19.24 0.17 -20.61
C ILE A 512 19.20 1.69 -20.45
N SER A 513 19.92 2.26 -19.49
CA SER A 513 20.24 3.70 -19.48
C SER A 513 21.59 3.96 -20.14
N PRO A 514 21.87 5.20 -20.59
CA PRO A 514 23.26 5.66 -20.67
C PRO A 514 23.97 5.48 -19.32
N GLU A 515 25.29 5.32 -19.35
CA GLU A 515 26.07 5.09 -18.13
C GLU A 515 25.92 6.25 -17.13
N GLY A 516 25.78 5.92 -15.84
CA GLY A 516 25.63 6.93 -14.78
C GLY A 516 24.31 7.72 -14.82
N ARG A 517 23.35 7.32 -15.67
CA ARG A 517 22.04 7.97 -15.84
C ARG A 517 20.86 7.15 -15.31
N GLY A 518 21.09 6.00 -14.66
CA GLY A 518 20.05 5.06 -14.25
C GLY A 518 18.97 5.68 -13.35
N VAL A 519 19.36 6.52 -12.39
CA VAL A 519 18.42 7.24 -11.51
C VAL A 519 17.56 8.27 -12.26
N ALA A 520 18.02 8.76 -13.42
CA ALA A 520 17.21 9.59 -14.30
C ALA A 520 16.29 8.75 -15.19
N SER A 521 16.78 7.65 -15.77
CA SER A 521 15.96 6.76 -16.61
C SER A 521 14.83 6.09 -15.83
N ILE A 522 15.05 5.75 -14.55
CA ILE A 522 14.04 5.10 -13.70
C ILE A 522 12.99 6.06 -13.13
N SER A 523 13.13 7.38 -13.30
CA SER A 523 12.19 8.34 -12.69
C SER A 523 10.78 8.23 -13.26
N ASN A 524 10.63 7.75 -14.50
CA ASN A 524 9.32 7.56 -15.11
C ASN A 524 8.57 6.38 -14.47
N MET A 525 9.28 5.32 -14.06
CA MET A 525 8.68 4.26 -13.24
C MET A 525 8.22 4.81 -11.89
N LEU A 526 9.02 5.66 -11.23
CA LEU A 526 8.62 6.29 -9.97
C LEU A 526 7.37 7.17 -10.12
N THR A 527 7.14 7.82 -11.26
CA THR A 527 5.88 8.55 -11.52
C THR A 527 4.69 7.59 -11.51
N ILE A 528 4.78 6.49 -12.28
CA ILE A 528 3.73 5.46 -12.36
C ILE A 528 3.47 4.80 -11.01
N THR A 529 4.51 4.33 -10.30
CA THR A 529 4.34 3.59 -9.04
C THR A 529 3.78 4.48 -7.91
N ARG A 530 4.13 5.78 -7.89
CA ARG A 530 3.52 6.76 -6.99
C ARG A 530 2.05 7.05 -7.31
N ILE A 531 1.66 7.01 -8.58
CA ILE A 531 0.24 7.06 -8.98
C ILE A 531 -0.48 5.77 -8.54
N HIS A 532 0.06 4.57 -8.79
CA HIS A 532 -0.50 3.31 -8.28
C HIS A 532 -0.63 3.24 -6.74
N ASN A 533 0.28 3.87 -6.00
CA ASN A 533 0.10 4.05 -4.55
C ASN A 533 -1.12 4.93 -4.23
N THR A 534 -1.29 6.03 -4.98
CA THR A 534 -2.43 6.96 -4.83
C THR A 534 -3.75 6.27 -5.18
N ILE A 535 -3.76 5.39 -6.20
CA ILE A 535 -4.87 4.46 -6.49
C ILE A 535 -5.19 3.62 -5.26
N GLY A 536 -4.19 2.97 -4.67
CA GLY A 536 -4.36 2.13 -3.49
C GLY A 536 -4.88 2.87 -2.27
N ALA A 537 -4.43 4.11 -2.06
CA ALA A 537 -4.92 4.98 -1.00
C ALA A 537 -6.42 5.33 -1.20
N ALA A 538 -6.80 5.83 -2.37
CA ALA A 538 -8.18 6.20 -2.67
C ALA A 538 -9.13 4.98 -2.62
N GLY A 539 -8.73 3.86 -3.23
CA GLY A 539 -9.51 2.62 -3.25
C GLY A 539 -9.72 2.02 -1.84
N SER A 540 -8.69 2.06 -0.98
CA SER A 540 -8.80 1.57 0.40
C SER A 540 -9.78 2.41 1.23
N MET A 541 -9.76 3.74 1.05
CA MET A 541 -10.71 4.66 1.69
C MET A 541 -12.14 4.41 1.20
N ARG A 542 -12.36 4.25 -0.11
CA ARG A 542 -13.67 3.90 -0.67
C ARG A 542 -14.17 2.55 -0.15
N ARG A 543 -13.31 1.52 -0.11
CA ARG A 543 -13.67 0.17 0.36
C ARG A 543 -14.17 0.16 1.81
N VAL A 544 -13.44 0.80 2.73
CA VAL A 544 -13.82 0.78 4.15
C VAL A 544 -15.13 1.56 4.40
N ILE A 545 -15.36 2.66 3.66
CA ILE A 545 -16.62 3.42 3.70
C ILE A 545 -17.79 2.61 3.16
N ASN A 546 -17.58 1.84 2.08
CA ASN A 546 -18.64 1.01 1.49
C ASN A 546 -19.06 -0.14 2.42
N LEU A 547 -18.10 -0.86 2.99
CA LEU A 547 -18.39 -1.88 4.00
C LEU A 547 -19.01 -1.26 5.28
N GLY A 548 -18.54 -0.07 5.68
CA GLY A 548 -19.05 0.68 6.82
C GLY A 548 -20.51 1.10 6.67
N ARG A 549 -20.92 1.67 5.52
CA ARG A 549 -22.31 2.11 5.30
C ARG A 549 -23.31 0.94 5.32
N GLU A 550 -22.93 -0.18 4.73
CA GLU A 550 -23.75 -1.42 4.71
C GLU A 550 -23.83 -2.06 6.10
N TYR A 551 -22.73 -2.08 6.88
CA TYR A 551 -22.81 -2.49 8.27
C TYR A 551 -23.67 -1.53 9.10
N ALA A 552 -23.64 -0.23 8.81
CA ALA A 552 -24.45 0.77 9.50
C ALA A 552 -25.95 0.59 9.29
N ALA A 553 -26.36 0.07 8.13
CA ALA A 553 -27.74 -0.32 7.81
C ALA A 553 -28.19 -1.64 8.48
N LYS A 554 -27.26 -2.42 9.05
CA LYS A 554 -27.51 -3.75 9.63
C LYS A 554 -27.23 -3.86 11.13
N ARG A 555 -26.45 -2.92 11.69
CA ARG A 555 -26.06 -2.95 13.10
C ARG A 555 -27.04 -2.14 13.93
N PHE A 556 -27.84 -2.83 14.73
CA PHE A 556 -28.73 -2.21 15.71
C PHE A 556 -27.99 -1.89 17.02
N ALA A 557 -28.14 -0.67 17.52
CA ALA A 557 -27.58 -0.22 18.80
C ALA A 557 -28.45 0.88 19.42
N PHE A 558 -28.67 0.84 20.73
CA PHE A 558 -29.41 1.87 21.48
C PHE A 558 -30.78 2.24 20.86
N GLY A 559 -31.52 1.23 20.37
CA GLY A 559 -32.91 1.39 19.89
C GLY A 559 -33.10 1.71 18.40
N LYS A 560 -32.02 1.80 17.60
CA LYS A 560 -32.08 2.05 16.15
C LYS A 560 -30.83 1.54 15.42
N LEU A 561 -30.75 1.67 14.10
CA LEU A 561 -29.58 1.27 13.32
C LEU A 561 -28.46 2.33 13.45
N LEU A 562 -27.20 1.95 13.23
CA LEU A 562 -26.08 2.91 13.28
C LEU A 562 -26.23 4.03 12.23
N GLN A 563 -26.82 3.76 11.07
CA GLN A 563 -27.14 4.79 10.08
C GLN A 563 -28.13 5.86 10.60
N ASP A 564 -28.93 5.56 11.63
CA ASP A 564 -29.88 6.48 12.22
C ASP A 564 -29.26 7.31 13.36
N HIS A 565 -28.00 7.07 13.74
CA HIS A 565 -27.27 7.78 14.79
C HIS A 565 -26.47 8.97 14.22
N PRO A 566 -26.82 10.24 14.52
CA PRO A 566 -26.21 11.40 13.86
C PRO A 566 -24.70 11.53 14.01
N LEU A 567 -24.12 11.06 15.13
CA LEU A 567 -22.68 11.05 15.35
C LEU A 567 -21.96 10.08 14.40
N HIS A 568 -22.51 8.88 14.19
CA HIS A 568 -21.94 7.87 13.31
C HIS A 568 -21.97 8.34 11.84
N ILE A 569 -23.10 8.92 11.41
CA ILE A 569 -23.20 9.57 10.09
C ILE A 569 -22.23 10.77 9.98
N GLN A 570 -22.04 11.57 11.04
CA GLN A 570 -21.07 12.66 11.02
C GLN A 570 -19.62 12.16 10.82
N THR A 571 -19.24 11.03 11.44
CA THR A 571 -17.94 10.39 11.26
C THR A 571 -17.76 9.87 9.83
N ILE A 572 -18.71 9.06 9.31
CA ILE A 572 -18.62 8.57 7.92
C ILE A 572 -18.62 9.75 6.92
N ALA A 573 -19.36 10.83 7.19
CA ALA A 573 -19.34 12.06 6.40
C ALA A 573 -18.09 12.95 6.60
N ARG A 574 -17.14 12.58 7.46
CA ARG A 574 -15.75 13.11 7.43
C ARG A 574 -14.88 12.22 6.54
N MET A 575 -14.99 10.90 6.69
CA MET A 575 -14.27 9.92 5.87
C MET A 575 -14.56 10.08 4.37
N GLU A 576 -15.84 10.28 3.99
CA GLU A 576 -16.26 10.51 2.60
C GLU A 576 -15.65 11.78 1.99
N VAL A 577 -15.43 12.82 2.80
CA VAL A 577 -14.85 14.09 2.35
C VAL A 577 -13.36 13.92 2.01
N GLU A 578 -12.59 13.19 2.82
CA GLU A 578 -11.21 12.80 2.46
C GLU A 578 -11.17 11.82 1.27
N ALA A 579 -12.11 10.87 1.19
CA ALA A 579 -12.15 9.89 0.10
C ALA A 579 -12.46 10.55 -1.26
N ARG A 580 -13.46 11.45 -1.34
CA ARG A 580 -13.75 12.22 -2.57
C ARG A 580 -12.60 13.14 -2.95
N GLY A 581 -11.97 13.79 -1.97
CA GLY A 581 -10.81 14.64 -2.19
C GLY A 581 -9.60 13.88 -2.76
N ALA A 582 -9.29 12.72 -2.19
CA ALA A 582 -8.24 11.82 -2.66
C ALA A 582 -8.55 11.23 -4.05
N PHE A 583 -9.82 10.89 -4.32
CA PHE A 583 -10.27 10.42 -5.63
C PHE A 583 -10.08 11.48 -6.72
N LEU A 584 -10.50 12.73 -6.48
CA LEU A 584 -10.33 13.80 -7.48
C LEU A 584 -8.85 14.12 -7.76
N LEU A 585 -8.00 14.13 -6.73
CA LEU A 585 -6.56 14.32 -6.92
C LEU A 585 -5.91 13.17 -7.70
N LEU A 586 -6.35 11.93 -7.46
CA LEU A 586 -5.96 10.78 -8.27
C LEU A 586 -6.37 10.95 -9.74
N MET A 587 -7.65 11.26 -10.01
CA MET A 587 -8.16 11.44 -11.36
C MET A 587 -7.42 12.55 -12.12
N GLU A 588 -7.09 13.67 -11.46
CA GLU A 588 -6.32 14.75 -12.09
C GLU A 588 -4.88 14.33 -12.41
N THR A 589 -4.18 13.61 -11.52
CA THR A 589 -2.85 13.06 -11.86
C THR A 589 -2.90 12.04 -13.00
N ALA A 590 -3.99 11.26 -13.11
CA ALA A 590 -4.22 10.34 -14.22
C ALA A 590 -4.51 11.07 -15.55
N ARG A 591 -5.32 12.14 -15.52
CA ARG A 591 -5.58 13.01 -16.69
C ARG A 591 -4.28 13.64 -17.20
N LEU A 592 -3.49 14.20 -16.29
CA LEU A 592 -2.22 14.86 -16.60
C LEU A 592 -1.21 13.87 -17.21
N LEU A 593 -1.07 12.67 -16.62
CA LEU A 593 -0.24 11.59 -17.18
C LEU A 593 -0.73 11.14 -18.57
N GLY A 594 -2.05 10.96 -18.74
CA GLY A 594 -2.63 10.59 -20.02
C GLY A 594 -2.37 11.61 -21.14
N LEU A 595 -2.35 12.92 -20.80
CA LEU A 595 -1.95 13.97 -21.75
C LEU A 595 -0.45 13.91 -22.09
N GLU A 596 0.43 13.66 -21.11
CA GLU A 596 1.87 13.47 -21.34
C GLU A 596 2.11 12.26 -22.26
N GLU A 597 1.44 11.14 -21.99
CA GLU A 597 1.52 9.88 -22.75
C GLU A 597 1.01 9.94 -24.19
N THR A 598 0.29 11.01 -24.56
CA THR A 598 -0.14 11.27 -25.94
C THR A 598 0.50 12.53 -26.56
N ASN A 599 1.46 13.16 -25.89
CA ASN A 599 2.07 14.44 -26.30
C ASN A 599 1.04 15.58 -26.46
N LEU A 600 -0.02 15.57 -25.66
CA LEU A 600 -1.08 16.58 -25.60
C LEU A 600 -0.97 17.49 -24.36
N ALA A 601 -0.04 17.21 -23.45
CA ALA A 601 0.20 18.00 -22.25
C ALA A 601 0.90 19.33 -22.57
N THR A 602 0.32 20.44 -22.09
CA THR A 602 1.00 21.74 -22.09
C THR A 602 2.20 21.75 -21.14
N GLU A 603 3.08 22.76 -21.23
CA GLU A 603 4.14 22.97 -20.24
C GLU A 603 3.57 23.10 -18.80
N GLN A 604 2.39 23.72 -18.67
CA GLN A 604 1.66 23.81 -17.41
C GLN A 604 1.19 22.43 -16.91
N ASP A 605 0.61 21.58 -17.77
CA ASP A 605 0.22 20.20 -17.40
C ASP A 605 1.44 19.37 -16.96
N GLN A 606 2.57 19.44 -17.69
CA GLN A 606 3.80 18.73 -17.34
C GLN A 606 4.37 19.21 -15.98
N HIS A 607 4.32 20.51 -15.73
CA HIS A 607 4.72 21.09 -14.44
C HIS A 607 3.79 20.69 -13.28
N LEU A 608 2.47 20.64 -13.54
CA LEU A 608 1.49 20.12 -12.58
C LEU A 608 1.72 18.64 -12.28
N LEU A 609 1.89 17.79 -13.30
CA LEU A 609 2.13 16.35 -13.12
C LEU A 609 3.37 16.09 -12.24
N ARG A 610 4.46 16.82 -12.53
CA ARG A 610 5.73 16.75 -11.81
C ARG A 610 5.60 17.10 -10.31
N LEU A 611 4.77 18.09 -9.98
CA LEU A 611 4.55 18.55 -8.61
C LEU A 611 3.50 17.71 -7.87
N LEU A 612 2.38 17.43 -8.52
CA LEU A 612 1.23 16.76 -7.92
C LEU A 612 1.48 15.28 -7.67
N THR A 613 2.32 14.60 -8.46
CA THR A 613 2.63 13.17 -8.24
C THR A 613 3.17 12.85 -6.84
N PRO A 614 4.25 13.49 -6.33
CA PRO A 614 4.71 13.28 -4.95
C PRO A 614 3.70 13.80 -3.91
N VAL A 615 3.03 14.93 -4.17
CA VAL A 615 2.01 15.52 -3.27
C VAL A 615 0.81 14.58 -3.05
N ALA A 616 0.27 14.02 -4.14
CA ALA A 616 -0.84 13.07 -4.10
C ALA A 616 -0.46 11.80 -3.33
N LYS A 617 0.71 11.22 -3.64
CA LYS A 617 1.23 10.04 -2.96
C LYS A 617 1.39 10.28 -1.46
N LEU A 618 2.06 11.37 -1.05
CA LEU A 618 2.38 11.63 0.35
C LEU A 618 1.17 12.04 1.20
N TYR A 619 0.19 12.74 0.60
CA TYR A 619 -1.05 13.13 1.28
C TYR A 619 -2.03 11.94 1.37
N THR A 620 -2.41 11.35 0.23
CA THR A 620 -3.43 10.28 0.20
C THR A 620 -3.00 9.04 0.97
N GLY A 621 -1.72 8.63 0.89
CA GLY A 621 -1.20 7.52 1.69
C GLY A 621 -1.30 7.76 3.20
N LYS A 622 -1.20 9.01 3.65
CA LYS A 622 -1.37 9.38 5.06
C LYS A 622 -2.83 9.47 5.49
N GLN A 623 -3.74 9.91 4.61
CA GLN A 623 -5.18 9.90 4.90
C GLN A 623 -5.79 8.51 4.85
N ALA A 624 -5.32 7.63 3.96
CA ALA A 624 -5.78 6.24 3.89
C ALA A 624 -5.61 5.51 5.23
N LEU A 625 -4.48 5.70 5.91
CA LEU A 625 -4.25 5.14 7.25
C LEU A 625 -5.29 5.64 8.28
N ALA A 626 -5.59 6.93 8.29
CA ALA A 626 -6.53 7.53 9.24
C ALA A 626 -7.98 7.08 8.97
N VAL A 627 -8.43 7.19 7.71
CA VAL A 627 -9.77 6.81 7.27
C VAL A 627 -10.01 5.31 7.42
N VAL A 628 -9.01 4.46 7.14
CA VAL A 628 -9.17 3.01 7.36
C VAL A 628 -9.21 2.66 8.85
N SER A 629 -8.45 3.35 9.72
CA SER A 629 -8.55 3.14 11.18
C SER A 629 -9.95 3.49 11.72
N GLU A 630 -10.47 4.67 11.40
CA GLU A 630 -11.84 5.11 11.78
C GLU A 630 -12.92 4.18 11.18
N GLY A 631 -12.68 3.71 9.97
CA GLY A 631 -13.54 2.77 9.27
C GLY A 631 -13.57 1.38 9.91
N LEU A 632 -12.48 0.92 10.52
CA LEU A 632 -12.48 -0.32 11.32
C LEU A 632 -13.20 -0.11 12.66
N GLU A 633 -13.00 1.03 13.33
CA GLU A 633 -13.71 1.35 14.59
C GLU A 633 -15.24 1.40 14.41
N SER A 634 -15.71 1.76 13.21
CA SER A 634 -17.13 1.72 12.83
C SER A 634 -17.79 0.33 12.95
N PHE A 635 -17.01 -0.75 13.01
CA PHE A 635 -17.49 -2.12 13.27
C PHE A 635 -17.41 -2.54 14.74
N GLY A 636 -16.78 -1.72 15.60
CA GLY A 636 -16.39 -2.08 16.96
C GLY A 636 -15.44 -3.27 16.97
N GLY A 637 -15.60 -4.18 17.94
CA GLY A 637 -14.74 -5.37 18.08
C GLY A 637 -14.61 -6.22 16.82
N GLN A 638 -15.65 -6.29 15.97
CA GLN A 638 -15.58 -7.03 14.70
C GLN A 638 -14.55 -6.46 13.72
N GLY A 639 -14.32 -5.14 13.72
CA GLY A 639 -13.32 -4.50 12.86
C GLY A 639 -11.88 -4.88 13.21
N TYR A 640 -11.67 -5.44 14.41
CA TYR A 640 -10.36 -5.90 14.91
C TYR A 640 -10.15 -7.41 14.71
N MET A 641 -11.17 -8.17 14.28
CA MET A 641 -11.07 -9.63 14.13
C MET A 641 -10.58 -10.00 12.73
N GLU A 642 -9.42 -10.66 12.65
CA GLU A 642 -8.75 -11.02 11.39
C GLU A 642 -9.58 -11.95 10.49
N ASP A 643 -10.49 -12.74 11.03
CA ASP A 643 -11.36 -13.65 10.28
C ASP A 643 -12.40 -12.91 9.41
N THR A 644 -12.78 -11.69 9.81
CA THR A 644 -13.63 -10.79 9.00
C THR A 644 -12.92 -10.24 7.75
N GLY A 645 -11.59 -10.20 7.76
CA GLY A 645 -10.77 -9.56 6.72
C GLY A 645 -10.61 -8.05 6.86
N LEU A 646 -11.34 -7.38 7.77
CA LEU A 646 -11.25 -5.92 7.96
C LEU A 646 -9.84 -5.46 8.41
N PRO A 647 -9.14 -6.13 9.36
CA PRO A 647 -7.77 -5.74 9.75
C PRO A 647 -6.75 -5.71 8.61
N ALA A 648 -6.92 -6.55 7.58
CA ALA A 648 -6.03 -6.58 6.42
C ALA A 648 -6.00 -5.22 5.70
N LEU A 649 -7.14 -4.52 5.60
CA LEU A 649 -7.20 -3.18 5.00
C LEU A 649 -6.28 -2.19 5.74
N LEU A 650 -6.23 -2.23 7.07
CA LEU A 650 -5.40 -1.34 7.88
C LEU A 650 -3.92 -1.72 7.79
N ARG A 651 -3.61 -3.02 7.87
CA ARG A 651 -2.24 -3.55 7.74
C ARG A 651 -1.65 -3.24 6.37
N ASP A 652 -2.45 -3.33 5.32
CA ASP A 652 -2.04 -3.06 3.94
C ASP A 652 -1.96 -1.54 3.66
N ALA A 653 -2.91 -0.73 4.17
CA ALA A 653 -2.87 0.73 4.03
C ALA A 653 -1.60 1.37 4.64
N GLN A 654 -1.04 0.79 5.70
CA GLN A 654 0.19 1.27 6.34
C GLN A 654 1.39 1.30 5.36
N VAL A 655 1.48 0.36 4.40
CA VAL A 655 2.61 0.32 3.45
C VAL A 655 2.66 1.54 2.52
N LEU A 656 1.49 2.13 2.24
CA LEU A 656 1.33 3.29 1.34
C LEU A 656 2.05 4.54 1.86
N THR A 657 2.37 4.57 3.16
CA THR A 657 3.15 5.64 3.79
C THR A 657 4.67 5.43 3.68
N ILE A 658 5.12 4.25 3.21
CA ILE A 658 6.51 3.77 3.29
C ILE A 658 7.14 3.57 1.90
N TRP A 659 6.60 2.66 1.08
CA TRP A 659 7.17 2.32 -0.24
C TRP A 659 7.08 3.47 -1.24
N GLU A 660 7.88 3.49 -2.32
CA GLU A 660 7.92 4.57 -3.33
C GLU A 660 8.17 5.99 -2.77
N GLY A 661 8.78 6.06 -1.59
CA GLY A 661 9.10 7.29 -0.86
C GLY A 661 8.23 7.50 0.38
N THR A 662 8.87 7.70 1.52
CA THR A 662 8.19 8.07 2.77
C THR A 662 7.65 9.51 2.70
N THR A 663 6.69 9.86 3.56
CA THR A 663 6.07 11.20 3.57
C THR A 663 7.10 12.34 3.54
N ASN A 664 8.12 12.29 4.39
CA ASN A 664 9.16 13.33 4.45
C ASN A 664 10.04 13.34 3.19
N ILE A 665 10.45 12.17 2.68
CA ILE A 665 11.29 12.07 1.47
C ILE A 665 10.57 12.64 0.24
N LEU A 666 9.25 12.43 0.12
CA LEU A 666 8.45 13.00 -0.95
C LEU A 666 8.21 14.50 -0.77
N SER A 667 8.13 15.02 0.46
CA SER A 667 8.15 16.46 0.72
C SER A 667 9.48 17.11 0.32
N LEU A 668 10.61 16.43 0.50
CA LEU A 668 11.90 16.89 -0.04
C LEU A 668 11.95 16.79 -1.57
N ASP A 669 11.27 15.81 -2.18
CA ASP A 669 11.15 15.69 -3.63
C ASP A 669 10.24 16.80 -4.23
N VAL A 670 9.22 17.25 -3.49
CA VAL A 670 8.44 18.47 -3.80
C VAL A 670 9.36 19.69 -3.84
N LEU A 671 10.15 19.95 -2.79
CA LEU A 671 11.11 21.06 -2.79
C LEU A 671 12.13 20.95 -3.94
N ARG A 672 12.66 19.74 -4.17
CA ARG A 672 13.56 19.43 -5.29
C ARG A 672 12.90 19.72 -6.64
N SER A 673 11.59 19.51 -6.79
CA SER A 673 10.86 19.85 -8.02
C SER A 673 10.81 21.36 -8.25
N VAL A 674 10.50 22.14 -7.21
CA VAL A 674 10.49 23.62 -7.22
C VAL A 674 11.85 24.18 -7.58
N ILE A 675 12.91 23.70 -6.93
CA ILE A 675 14.30 24.15 -7.16
C ILE A 675 14.73 23.80 -8.60
N LYS A 676 14.50 22.57 -9.06
CA LYS A 676 14.90 22.14 -10.41
C LYS A 676 14.12 22.85 -11.53
N SER A 677 12.89 23.30 -11.29
CA SER A 677 12.10 24.06 -12.25
C SER A 677 12.25 25.58 -12.09
N GLN A 678 13.16 26.08 -11.25
CA GLN A 678 13.32 27.51 -10.94
C GLN A 678 11.99 28.19 -10.53
N GLY A 679 11.14 27.47 -9.77
CA GLY A 679 9.83 27.94 -9.32
C GLY A 679 8.66 27.71 -10.30
N GLN A 680 8.90 27.37 -11.57
CA GLN A 680 7.85 27.23 -12.58
C GLN A 680 6.70 26.26 -12.21
N VAL A 681 6.98 25.16 -11.48
CA VAL A 681 5.91 24.26 -11.00
C VAL A 681 4.95 24.94 -10.02
N LEU A 682 5.40 25.94 -9.26
CA LEU A 682 4.53 26.73 -8.39
C LEU A 682 3.75 27.77 -9.19
N THR A 683 4.35 28.38 -10.22
CA THR A 683 3.61 29.23 -11.18
C THR A 683 2.45 28.46 -11.83
N ALA A 684 2.72 27.26 -12.33
CA ALA A 684 1.73 26.37 -12.92
C ALA A 684 0.62 25.96 -11.92
N PHE A 685 1.01 25.60 -10.69
CA PHE A 685 0.10 25.30 -9.58
C PHE A 685 -0.80 26.47 -9.23
N PHE A 686 -0.23 27.67 -9.08
CA PHE A 686 -0.96 28.87 -8.67
C PHE A 686 -2.00 29.26 -9.73
N SER A 687 -1.61 29.36 -11.01
CA SER A 687 -2.55 29.64 -12.10
C SER A 687 -3.67 28.59 -12.12
N ALA A 688 -3.32 27.30 -12.24
CA ALA A 688 -4.32 26.24 -12.37
C ALA A 688 -5.28 26.17 -11.17
N THR A 689 -4.85 26.58 -9.97
CA THR A 689 -5.74 26.68 -8.81
C THR A 689 -6.68 27.89 -8.93
N GLU A 690 -6.18 29.05 -9.36
CA GLU A 690 -7.01 30.24 -9.59
C GLU A 690 -8.01 30.02 -10.73
N ASP A 691 -7.58 29.38 -11.82
CA ASP A 691 -8.40 29.01 -12.98
C ASP A 691 -9.56 28.07 -12.57
N LYS A 692 -9.25 27.00 -11.82
CA LYS A 692 -10.26 26.05 -11.29
C LYS A 692 -11.25 26.68 -10.30
N LEU A 693 -10.86 27.75 -9.60
CA LEU A 693 -11.73 28.44 -8.64
C LEU A 693 -12.72 29.43 -9.29
N GLN A 694 -12.50 29.88 -10.54
CA GLN A 694 -13.36 30.91 -11.17
C GLN A 694 -14.83 30.48 -11.23
N ALA A 695 -15.12 29.30 -11.77
CA ALA A 695 -16.49 28.78 -11.88
C ALA A 695 -17.19 28.62 -10.51
N ALA A 696 -16.44 28.37 -9.44
CA ALA A 696 -16.97 28.23 -8.10
C ALA A 696 -17.19 29.57 -7.37
N LEU A 697 -16.60 30.68 -7.84
CA LEU A 697 -16.89 32.03 -7.34
C LEU A 697 -18.25 32.55 -7.83
N GLU A 698 -18.65 32.16 -9.05
CA GLU A 698 -19.92 32.55 -9.68
C GLU A 698 -21.14 31.81 -9.10
N VAL A 699 -20.96 30.61 -8.53
CA VAL A 699 -22.03 29.82 -7.91
C VAL A 699 -22.27 30.29 -6.46
N PRO A 700 -23.46 30.84 -6.12
CA PRO A 700 -23.70 31.43 -4.79
C PRO A 700 -23.47 30.48 -3.60
N ASP A 701 -23.86 29.21 -3.75
CA ASP A 701 -23.68 28.15 -2.75
C ASP A 701 -22.19 27.86 -2.44
N LEU A 702 -21.29 28.15 -3.38
CA LEU A 702 -19.88 27.78 -3.34
C LEU A 702 -18.96 28.98 -3.14
N SER A 703 -19.41 30.19 -3.48
CA SER A 703 -18.60 31.41 -3.50
C SER A 703 -17.87 31.66 -2.16
N LYS A 704 -18.51 31.39 -1.01
CA LYS A 704 -17.85 31.46 0.32
C LYS A 704 -16.67 30.50 0.43
N SER A 705 -16.84 29.26 -0.02
CA SER A 705 -15.82 28.20 0.04
C SER A 705 -14.71 28.40 -0.98
N ALA A 706 -15.03 28.95 -2.14
CA ALA A 706 -14.05 29.41 -3.13
C ALA A 706 -13.19 30.56 -2.57
N ASN A 707 -13.80 31.55 -1.92
CA ASN A 707 -13.07 32.64 -1.25
C ASN A 707 -12.13 32.15 -0.13
N ILE A 708 -12.56 31.19 0.70
CA ILE A 708 -11.68 30.58 1.73
C ILE A 708 -10.48 29.85 1.08
N THR A 709 -10.73 29.10 0.00
CA THR A 709 -9.67 28.38 -0.73
C THR A 709 -8.70 29.34 -1.43
N LEU A 710 -9.21 30.45 -1.97
CA LEU A 710 -8.42 31.53 -2.55
C LEU A 710 -7.57 32.26 -1.49
N GLN A 711 -8.10 32.50 -0.29
CA GLN A 711 -7.35 33.06 0.83
C GLN A 711 -6.19 32.13 1.25
N ALA A 712 -6.44 30.82 1.35
CA ALA A 712 -5.40 29.83 1.63
C ALA A 712 -4.33 29.78 0.54
N LEU A 713 -4.71 29.95 -0.74
CA LEU A 713 -3.78 30.07 -1.85
C LEU A 713 -2.92 31.35 -1.77
N GLN A 714 -3.52 32.48 -1.37
CA GLN A 714 -2.79 33.74 -1.14
C GLN A 714 -1.78 33.61 0.01
N GLN A 715 -2.16 32.96 1.10
CA GLN A 715 -1.25 32.62 2.21
C GLN A 715 -0.08 31.74 1.75
N LEU A 716 -0.34 30.74 0.89
CA LEU A 716 0.72 29.90 0.33
C LEU A 716 1.65 30.69 -0.62
N LYS A 717 1.10 31.64 -1.41
CA LYS A 717 1.89 32.57 -2.23
C LYS A 717 2.76 33.50 -1.37
N GLU A 718 2.27 33.97 -0.23
CA GLU A 718 3.03 34.78 0.73
C GLU A 718 4.16 33.96 1.37
N PHE A 719 3.84 32.79 1.94
CA PHE A 719 4.82 31.86 2.50
C PHE A 719 5.95 31.56 1.49
N THR A 720 5.59 31.23 0.24
CA THR A 720 6.56 30.88 -0.81
C THR A 720 7.55 32.02 -1.09
N LYS A 721 7.08 33.28 -1.13
CA LYS A 721 7.94 34.46 -1.30
C LYS A 721 8.89 34.66 -0.12
N ASN A 722 8.35 34.54 1.10
CA ASN A 722 9.10 34.78 2.34
C ASN A 722 10.14 33.69 2.61
N ALA A 723 9.77 32.43 2.42
CA ALA A 723 10.59 31.27 2.74
C ALA A 723 11.82 31.14 1.82
N GLY A 724 11.70 31.55 0.55
CA GLY A 724 12.85 31.63 -0.38
C GLY A 724 13.97 32.56 0.09
N LEU A 725 13.66 33.58 0.90
CA LEU A 725 14.65 34.49 1.50
C LEU A 725 15.29 33.93 2.79
N LYS A 726 14.68 32.90 3.41
CA LYS A 726 15.09 32.31 4.70
C LYS A 726 16.05 31.12 4.55
N GLY A 727 16.31 30.68 3.31
CA GLY A 727 17.35 29.69 2.99
C GLY A 727 16.92 28.21 3.12
N GLY A 728 17.85 27.31 2.76
CA GLY A 728 17.57 25.88 2.57
C GLY A 728 17.00 25.17 3.80
N SER A 729 17.60 25.35 4.97
CA SER A 729 17.17 24.69 6.22
C SER A 729 15.75 25.07 6.64
N TYR A 730 15.33 26.31 6.34
CA TYR A 730 13.97 26.78 6.60
C TYR A 730 12.94 26.07 5.71
N MET A 731 13.25 25.93 4.42
CA MET A 731 12.44 25.16 3.48
C MET A 731 12.37 23.68 3.88
N GLU A 732 13.49 23.08 4.28
CA GLU A 732 13.55 21.67 4.70
C GLU A 732 12.68 21.39 5.95
N LEU A 733 12.76 22.25 6.97
CA LEU A 733 11.97 22.13 8.20
C LEU A 733 10.45 22.28 7.94
N SER A 734 10.07 23.17 7.02
CA SER A 734 8.67 23.42 6.62
C SER A 734 8.14 22.50 5.50
N ALA A 735 8.99 21.65 4.92
CA ALA A 735 8.70 20.90 3.68
C ALA A 735 7.40 20.10 3.70
N ARG A 736 7.08 19.51 4.86
CA ARG A 736 5.93 18.62 5.03
C ARG A 736 4.61 19.38 5.07
N ASP A 737 4.52 20.44 5.85
CA ASP A 737 3.32 21.26 5.91
C ASP A 737 3.15 22.05 4.62
N PHE A 738 4.24 22.49 3.98
CA PHE A 738 4.21 23.05 2.62
C PHE A 738 3.56 22.07 1.63
N SER A 739 3.96 20.80 1.67
CA SER A 739 3.37 19.74 0.85
C SER A 739 1.89 19.48 1.18
N TYR A 740 1.50 19.58 2.46
CA TYR A 740 0.11 19.41 2.89
C TYR A 740 -0.75 20.61 2.49
N SER A 741 -0.23 21.84 2.52
CA SER A 741 -0.90 23.03 2.02
C SER A 741 -1.14 22.91 0.50
N LEU A 742 -0.13 22.50 -0.27
CA LEU A 742 -0.27 22.21 -1.69
C LEU A 742 -1.38 21.17 -1.94
N ALA A 743 -1.37 20.05 -1.22
CA ALA A 743 -2.40 19.02 -1.34
C ALA A 743 -3.80 19.56 -1.02
N LYS A 744 -3.96 20.23 0.13
CA LYS A 744 -5.28 20.64 0.61
C LYS A 744 -5.92 21.75 -0.20
N ILE A 745 -5.13 22.73 -0.66
CA ILE A 745 -5.63 23.83 -1.47
C ILE A 745 -6.03 23.32 -2.87
N TYR A 746 -5.26 22.39 -3.44
CA TYR A 746 -5.54 21.81 -4.76
C TYR A 746 -6.69 20.79 -4.75
N ILE A 747 -6.83 19.99 -3.68
CA ILE A 747 -8.04 19.17 -3.48
C ILE A 747 -9.27 20.09 -3.30
N GLY A 748 -9.12 21.21 -2.59
CA GLY A 748 -10.18 22.20 -2.41
C GLY A 748 -10.64 22.80 -3.73
N SER A 749 -9.72 23.22 -4.61
CA SER A 749 -10.09 23.72 -5.93
C SER A 749 -10.71 22.63 -6.81
N LEU A 750 -10.20 21.40 -6.82
CA LEU A 750 -10.81 20.29 -7.57
C LEU A 750 -12.25 19.96 -7.11
N LEU A 751 -12.49 19.93 -5.80
CA LEU A 751 -13.83 19.72 -5.23
C LEU A 751 -14.80 20.84 -5.61
N LEU A 752 -14.34 22.10 -5.57
CA LEU A 752 -15.13 23.26 -5.96
C LEU A 752 -15.38 23.32 -7.48
N GLU A 753 -14.38 23.01 -8.29
CA GLU A 753 -14.46 22.92 -9.75
C GLU A 753 -15.46 21.84 -10.18
N HIS A 754 -15.47 20.69 -9.48
CA HIS A 754 -16.47 19.64 -9.69
C HIS A 754 -17.87 20.10 -9.22
N ALA A 755 -18.00 20.67 -8.03
CA ALA A 755 -19.28 21.12 -7.48
C ALA A 755 -19.92 22.29 -8.25
N ALA A 756 -19.14 23.08 -8.97
CA ALA A 756 -19.61 24.18 -9.81
C ALA A 756 -20.14 23.72 -11.19
N TRP A 757 -19.95 22.45 -11.56
CA TRP A 757 -20.49 21.88 -12.80
C TRP A 757 -22.02 21.78 -12.74
N PRO A 758 -22.77 22.20 -13.79
CA PRO A 758 -24.24 22.15 -13.79
C PRO A 758 -24.88 20.77 -13.60
N GLY A 759 -24.11 19.68 -13.70
CA GLY A 759 -24.57 18.31 -13.44
C GLY A 759 -24.27 17.78 -12.02
N ALA A 760 -23.60 18.56 -11.17
CA ALA A 760 -23.19 18.15 -9.82
C ALA A 760 -24.37 18.07 -8.84
N SER A 761 -24.27 17.19 -7.84
CA SER A 761 -25.30 17.06 -6.80
C SER A 761 -25.09 18.04 -5.65
N ASP A 762 -26.14 18.30 -4.87
CA ASP A 762 -25.99 19.05 -3.61
C ASP A 762 -25.07 18.34 -2.60
N THR A 763 -24.82 17.03 -2.74
CA THR A 763 -23.81 16.33 -1.92
C THR A 763 -22.39 16.70 -2.32
N ASP A 764 -22.15 17.05 -3.58
CA ASP A 764 -20.84 17.49 -4.07
C ASP A 764 -20.56 18.93 -3.64
N LYS A 765 -21.57 19.81 -3.73
CA LYS A 765 -21.53 21.14 -3.11
C LYS A 765 -21.23 21.05 -1.61
N TYR A 766 -21.96 20.20 -0.89
CA TYR A 766 -21.76 20.01 0.55
C TYR A 766 -20.37 19.44 0.86
N CYS A 767 -19.83 18.54 0.03
CA CYS A 767 -18.48 18.03 0.17
C CYS A 767 -17.42 19.14 -0.01
N ALA A 768 -17.55 19.99 -1.03
CA ALA A 768 -16.67 21.13 -1.25
C ALA A 768 -16.75 22.16 -0.10
N GLN A 769 -17.97 22.46 0.38
CA GLN A 769 -18.18 23.30 1.56
C GLN A 769 -17.51 22.71 2.81
N ARG A 770 -17.67 21.41 3.06
CA ARG A 770 -17.06 20.68 4.18
C ARG A 770 -15.54 20.63 4.11
N TRP A 771 -14.96 20.54 2.92
CA TRP A 771 -13.51 20.65 2.71
C TRP A 771 -12.99 22.04 3.10
N SER A 772 -13.66 23.10 2.62
CA SER A 772 -13.25 24.49 2.92
C SER A 772 -13.36 24.90 4.40
N GLN A 773 -13.95 24.07 5.24
CA GLN A 773 -14.03 24.29 6.70
C GLN A 773 -12.81 23.73 7.45
N GLN A 774 -11.89 23.04 6.76
CA GLN A 774 -10.65 22.54 7.34
C GLN A 774 -9.56 23.62 7.41
N GLU A 775 -8.51 23.34 8.19
CA GLU A 775 -7.21 23.99 8.00
C GLU A 775 -6.65 23.61 6.63
N LEU A 776 -6.55 24.59 5.72
CA LEU A 776 -6.09 24.41 4.33
C LEU A 776 -4.62 24.80 4.13
N CYS A 777 -4.06 25.72 4.94
CA CYS A 777 -2.69 26.21 4.77
C CYS A 777 -1.85 26.04 6.05
N PRO A 778 -1.66 24.78 6.53
CA PRO A 778 -0.92 24.50 7.77
C PRO A 778 0.47 25.13 7.81
N VAL A 779 1.16 25.25 6.65
CA VAL A 779 2.49 25.87 6.59
C VAL A 779 2.50 27.34 7.01
N TYR A 780 1.48 28.11 6.61
CA TYR A 780 1.38 29.53 6.95
C TYR A 780 1.10 29.72 8.45
N LYS A 781 0.26 28.85 9.00
CA LYS A 781 -0.08 28.82 10.42
C LYS A 781 1.11 28.44 11.31
N ALA A 782 1.90 27.45 10.88
CA ALA A 782 3.12 27.04 11.58
C ALA A 782 4.27 28.05 11.44
N GLU A 783 4.38 28.75 10.30
CA GLU A 783 5.24 29.95 10.19
C GLU A 783 4.81 31.03 11.19
N ALA A 784 3.50 31.30 11.31
CA ALA A 784 2.97 32.30 12.25
C ALA A 784 3.15 31.93 13.73
N SER A 785 3.23 30.63 14.08
CA SER A 785 3.62 30.17 15.42
C SER A 785 5.14 30.06 15.64
N GLY A 786 5.95 30.50 14.68
CA GLY A 786 7.42 30.49 14.77
C GLY A 786 8.07 29.11 14.61
N SER A 787 7.31 28.08 14.28
CA SER A 787 7.71 26.66 14.32
C SER A 787 8.81 26.27 13.32
N TYR A 788 9.26 27.20 12.48
CA TYR A 788 10.33 27.00 11.50
C TYR A 788 11.57 27.88 11.75
N ASN A 789 11.62 28.63 12.87
CA ASN A 789 12.81 29.40 13.22
C ASN A 789 13.96 28.48 13.72
N SER A 790 15.17 29.03 13.80
CA SER A 790 16.36 28.27 14.25
C SER A 790 16.30 27.84 15.71
N GLU A 791 15.54 28.56 16.55
CA GLU A 791 15.30 28.21 17.94
C GLU A 791 14.40 26.97 18.07
N ALA A 792 13.31 26.90 17.30
CA ALA A 792 12.42 25.73 17.20
C ALA A 792 13.21 24.48 16.78
N GLN A 793 14.10 24.57 15.79
CA GLN A 793 14.95 23.44 15.40
C GLN A 793 15.85 22.93 16.56
N VAL A 794 16.31 23.82 17.43
CA VAL A 794 17.10 23.45 18.62
C VAL A 794 16.21 22.88 19.72
N LEU A 795 15.04 23.47 19.96
CA LEU A 795 14.05 23.02 20.95
C LEU A 795 13.45 21.66 20.58
N ASP A 796 13.10 21.41 19.32
CA ASP A 796 12.65 20.11 18.82
C ASP A 796 13.71 19.02 19.06
N LYS A 797 14.98 19.35 18.81
CA LYS A 797 16.10 18.44 19.10
C LYS A 797 16.24 18.20 20.62
N GLN A 798 16.07 19.21 21.45
CA GLN A 798 16.10 19.04 22.90
C GLN A 798 14.93 18.18 23.40
N LEU A 799 13.71 18.41 22.87
CA LEU A 799 12.50 17.66 23.18
C LEU A 799 12.61 16.18 22.79
N VAL A 800 13.11 15.87 21.58
CA VAL A 800 13.28 14.50 21.08
C VAL A 800 14.40 13.74 21.82
N TYR A 801 15.43 14.43 22.32
CA TYR A 801 16.58 13.82 22.98
C TYR A 801 16.66 14.08 24.49
N GLU A 802 15.60 14.58 25.14
CA GLU A 802 15.62 14.88 26.58
C GLU A 802 15.91 13.60 27.37
N ARG A 803 16.94 13.64 28.23
CA ARG A 803 17.43 12.51 29.06
C ARG A 803 17.84 11.25 28.28
N SER A 804 17.88 11.30 26.95
CA SER A 804 18.23 10.16 26.10
C SER A 804 19.59 9.57 26.48
N PRO A 805 19.74 8.23 26.56
CA PRO A 805 21.05 7.61 26.76
C PRO A 805 22.09 8.02 25.70
N LEU A 806 21.64 8.43 24.51
CA LEU A 806 22.49 8.87 23.40
C LEU A 806 23.12 10.27 23.60
N THR A 807 22.58 11.08 24.51
CA THR A 807 23.11 12.43 24.84
C THR A 807 23.89 12.46 26.16
N LYS A 808 23.76 11.44 27.02
CA LYS A 808 24.57 11.29 28.23
C LYS A 808 26.05 11.06 27.85
N GLY A 809 26.93 11.98 28.28
CA GLY A 809 28.36 11.92 27.97
C GLY A 809 28.79 12.65 26.68
N LYS A 810 27.89 13.42 26.05
CA LYS A 810 28.19 14.37 24.95
C LYS A 810 27.60 15.77 25.18
N LEU A 811 27.25 16.07 26.43
CA LEU A 811 26.79 17.35 26.98
C LEU A 811 27.61 17.63 28.25
#